data_AF-A0A0K2U322-F1
#
_entry.id   AF-A0A0K2U322-F1
#
_cell.length_a   1.000
_cell.length_b   1.000
_cell.length_c   1.000
_cell.angle_alpha   90.00
_cell.angle_beta   90.00
_cell.angle_gamma   90.00
#
_symmetry.space_group_name_H-M   'P 1'
#
loop_
_entity.id
_entity.type
_entity.pdbx_description
1 polymer ?
#
loop_
_entity_poly.entity_id
_entity_poly.type
_entity_poly.pdbx_seq_one_letter_code
_entity_poly.pdbx_strand_id
1 'polypeptide(L)'
;MSFWQENYSFIKEVYDTRYAKMVEWMDNVEMAIQKVCASKVYTSSEFKREKDNFHSLCKNLERAETKRWLAETLDTLMKERVGEEKKEELRKLEVIMERHKMLIPRIQETLVKTECYWKCYSYGDDLIPIFEFIDDLRHRSIKEVFSANQEHTEEHIEKQDKVLNSVENKRRMVIDFISKGDRLMTDPNCPKFLYGHVQKLKEAWEDTVEKAQARKKALTDNFQSWETFEIQQGECHKQLDLADTEYNLIKKIFDLKQGPADYQNRLQTAAVYRQTIEEIFSTISTCNDIIQLLLPDDKKAEMNGKVQEIQTRMAVLQNTDKKLEYINDFNKRLAVLNTNATEIESWLQDGRKRIDDIIKPADSSTLSPEDKVTKTMEIMEDLQKKSEFTRKQEIEKEDIFPKGDERVPSDAKKFIARLDKIRKTIDNMEEESKTECAQFSQDIKYWAEFTTGIKEFEPWIKRAEIRKNEGLIKPSSLMEACQILGDSKNFQEECEQKIKTLDDAAASAQKMTTHIEADTKVNSLRELWLVIHEASKEWVSRMTTLVECWNKLDGNVGELSSWVSTSDSTAPEGESEISIEKLEGQLNQLKIMFAEKQKLVEDLEAYGPENVSNKESASSGIGNSDSNNPNDKEGEEAKMVEESSAPQE
;
A
#
# COMPACT_ATOMS: atom_id res chain seq x y z
N MET A 1 -83.74 -78.70 -88.17
CA MET A 1 -82.53 -78.22 -87.48
C MET A 1 -82.53 -76.72 -87.57
N SER A 2 -82.26 -76.01 -86.48
CA SER A 2 -82.19 -74.54 -86.51
C SER A 2 -80.94 -74.10 -87.27
N PHE A 3 -80.95 -72.93 -87.93
CA PHE A 3 -79.80 -72.31 -88.62
C PHE A 3 -78.49 -72.35 -87.78
N TRP A 4 -78.64 -72.30 -86.46
CA TRP A 4 -77.57 -72.36 -85.47
C TRP A 4 -76.94 -73.75 -85.29
N GLN A 5 -77.65 -74.84 -85.62
CA GLN A 5 -77.11 -76.21 -85.57
C GLN A 5 -76.24 -76.52 -86.79
N GLU A 6 -76.66 -76.11 -87.99
CA GLU A 6 -75.92 -76.36 -89.24
C GLU A 6 -74.61 -75.57 -89.33
N ASN A 7 -74.57 -74.39 -88.70
CA ASN A 7 -73.42 -73.48 -88.71
C ASN A 7 -72.71 -73.40 -87.35
N TYR A 8 -72.97 -74.34 -86.44
CA TYR A 8 -72.49 -74.30 -85.05
C TYR A 8 -70.98 -74.09 -84.96
N SER A 9 -70.18 -74.87 -85.69
CA SER A 9 -68.71 -74.79 -85.62
C SER A 9 -68.18 -73.42 -86.05
N PHE A 10 -68.74 -72.84 -87.11
CA PHE A 10 -68.36 -71.52 -87.59
C PHE A 10 -68.77 -70.41 -86.61
N ILE A 11 -70.00 -70.45 -86.11
CA ILE A 11 -70.50 -69.44 -85.16
C ILE A 11 -69.76 -69.55 -83.82
N LYS A 12 -69.43 -70.77 -83.37
CA LYS A 12 -68.63 -71.03 -82.18
C LYS A 12 -67.19 -70.52 -82.34
N GLU A 13 -66.57 -70.70 -83.51
CA GLU A 13 -65.24 -70.15 -83.81
C GLU A 13 -65.24 -68.61 -83.81
N VAL A 14 -66.28 -67.97 -84.38
CA VAL A 14 -66.45 -66.51 -84.33
C VAL A 14 -66.66 -66.02 -82.89
N TYR A 15 -67.45 -66.76 -82.10
CA TYR A 15 -67.63 -66.50 -80.67
C TYR A 15 -66.33 -66.62 -79.89
N ASP A 16 -65.56 -67.69 -80.08
CA ASP A 16 -64.30 -67.96 -79.40
C ASP A 16 -63.23 -66.93 -79.79
N THR A 17 -63.20 -66.50 -81.05
CA THR A 17 -62.33 -65.42 -81.53
C THR A 17 -62.67 -64.09 -80.83
N ARG A 18 -63.95 -63.76 -80.71
CA ARG A 18 -64.40 -62.52 -80.06
C ARG A 18 -64.25 -62.56 -78.54
N TYR A 19 -64.38 -63.74 -77.94
CA TYR A 19 -64.05 -64.03 -76.56
C TYR A 19 -62.54 -63.85 -76.29
N ALA A 20 -61.67 -64.42 -77.13
CA ALA A 20 -60.22 -64.28 -77.03
C ALA A 20 -59.77 -62.81 -77.14
N LYS A 21 -60.32 -62.06 -78.09
CA LYS A 21 -60.09 -60.60 -78.21
C LYS A 21 -60.63 -59.80 -77.01
N MET A 22 -61.65 -60.31 -76.32
CA MET A 22 -62.15 -59.73 -75.08
C MET A 22 -61.15 -59.92 -73.93
N VAL A 23 -60.61 -61.12 -73.79
CA VAL A 23 -59.54 -61.46 -72.81
C VAL A 23 -58.29 -60.65 -73.06
N GLU A 24 -57.76 -60.66 -74.29
CA GLU A 24 -56.49 -60.00 -74.65
C GLU A 24 -56.50 -58.50 -74.32
N TRP A 25 -57.63 -57.83 -74.55
CA TRP A 25 -57.77 -56.43 -74.16
C TRP A 25 -57.86 -56.22 -72.65
N MET A 26 -58.56 -57.09 -71.91
CA MET A 26 -58.55 -57.00 -70.44
C MET A 26 -57.13 -57.16 -69.92
N ASP A 27 -56.35 -58.10 -70.46
CA ASP A 27 -54.94 -58.30 -70.12
C ASP A 27 -54.10 -57.06 -70.45
N ASN A 28 -54.29 -56.47 -71.64
CA ASN A 28 -53.58 -55.26 -72.07
C ASN A 28 -53.95 -54.03 -71.22
N VAL A 29 -55.23 -53.86 -70.87
CA VAL A 29 -55.70 -52.77 -70.01
C VAL A 29 -55.19 -52.95 -68.59
N GLU A 30 -55.25 -54.16 -68.02
CA GLU A 30 -54.71 -54.44 -66.69
C GLU A 30 -53.19 -54.22 -66.66
N MET A 31 -52.47 -54.60 -67.71
CA MET A 31 -51.04 -54.32 -67.85
C MET A 31 -50.78 -52.80 -67.97
N ALA A 32 -51.59 -52.06 -68.72
CA ALA A 32 -51.47 -50.60 -68.82
C ALA A 32 -51.79 -49.91 -67.48
N ILE A 33 -52.80 -50.38 -66.74
CA ILE A 33 -53.10 -49.92 -65.37
C ILE A 33 -51.89 -50.17 -64.46
N GLN A 34 -51.28 -51.36 -64.54
CA GLN A 34 -50.08 -51.68 -63.76
C GLN A 34 -48.91 -50.75 -64.11
N LYS A 35 -48.69 -50.42 -65.38
CA LYS A 35 -47.62 -49.49 -65.82
C LYS A 35 -47.87 -48.06 -65.36
N VAL A 36 -49.09 -47.56 -65.54
CA VAL A 36 -49.47 -46.20 -65.11
C VAL A 36 -49.41 -46.04 -63.58
N CYS A 37 -49.80 -47.08 -62.85
CA CYS A 37 -49.75 -47.10 -61.38
C CYS A 37 -48.42 -47.61 -60.81
N ALA A 38 -47.44 -47.93 -61.66
CA ALA A 38 -46.16 -48.43 -61.21
C ALA A 38 -45.40 -47.33 -60.45
N SER A 39 -44.68 -47.73 -59.40
CA SER A 39 -43.74 -46.87 -58.68
C SER A 39 -42.44 -46.61 -59.47
N LYS A 40 -42.54 -46.45 -60.80
CA LYS A 40 -41.42 -46.12 -61.68
C LYS A 40 -41.30 -44.60 -61.79
N VAL A 41 -40.06 -44.10 -61.80
CA VAL A 41 -39.79 -42.69 -62.12
C VAL A 41 -39.92 -42.52 -63.64
N TYR A 42 -40.83 -41.65 -64.06
CA TYR A 42 -41.05 -41.29 -65.46
C TYR A 42 -40.66 -39.83 -65.68
N THR A 43 -40.17 -39.48 -66.86
CA THR A 43 -40.25 -38.09 -67.37
C THR A 43 -41.68 -37.76 -67.79
N SER A 44 -42.06 -36.47 -67.90
CA SER A 44 -43.41 -36.10 -68.38
C SER A 44 -43.71 -36.70 -69.76
N SER A 45 -42.71 -36.75 -70.64
CA SER A 45 -42.84 -37.31 -71.98
C SER A 45 -43.04 -38.82 -71.98
N GLU A 46 -42.33 -39.56 -71.13
CA GLU A 46 -42.52 -41.01 -70.99
C GLU A 46 -43.86 -41.34 -70.35
N PHE A 47 -44.24 -40.62 -69.29
CA PHE A 47 -45.55 -40.83 -68.66
C PHE A 47 -46.70 -40.44 -69.59
N LYS A 48 -46.53 -39.40 -70.41
CA LYS A 48 -47.50 -39.02 -71.44
C LYS A 48 -47.73 -40.13 -72.46
N ARG A 49 -46.68 -40.85 -72.88
CA ARG A 49 -46.81 -42.02 -73.77
C ARG A 49 -47.61 -43.15 -73.11
N GLU A 50 -47.33 -43.45 -71.84
CA GLU A 50 -48.09 -44.46 -71.09
C GLU A 50 -49.55 -44.04 -70.86
N LYS A 51 -49.78 -42.74 -70.58
CA LYS A 51 -51.11 -42.14 -70.48
C LYS A 51 -51.88 -42.26 -71.79
N ASP A 52 -51.27 -41.90 -72.92
CA ASP A 52 -51.91 -41.93 -74.24
C ASP A 52 -52.22 -43.38 -74.67
N ASN A 53 -51.31 -44.31 -74.37
CA ASN A 53 -51.53 -45.75 -74.56
C ASN A 53 -52.73 -46.25 -73.74
N PHE A 54 -52.76 -45.91 -72.44
CA PHE A 54 -53.88 -46.26 -71.56
C PHE A 54 -55.21 -45.62 -72.02
N HIS A 55 -55.20 -44.35 -72.41
CA HIS A 55 -56.39 -43.66 -72.95
C HIS A 55 -56.87 -44.28 -74.27
N SER A 56 -55.96 -44.70 -75.15
CA SER A 56 -56.31 -45.39 -76.40
C SER A 56 -57.00 -46.72 -76.11
N LEU A 57 -56.47 -47.52 -75.17
CA LEU A 57 -57.09 -48.76 -74.72
C LEU A 57 -58.46 -48.54 -74.06
N CYS A 58 -58.65 -47.41 -73.38
CA CYS A 58 -59.92 -46.98 -72.80
C CYS A 58 -60.91 -46.44 -73.85
N LYS A 59 -60.46 -45.79 -74.93
CA LYS A 59 -61.33 -45.34 -76.04
C LYS A 59 -61.91 -46.51 -76.82
N ASN A 60 -61.21 -47.64 -76.86
CA ASN A 60 -61.71 -48.92 -77.38
C ASN A 60 -62.81 -49.56 -76.49
N LEU A 61 -63.56 -48.75 -75.72
CA LEU A 61 -64.70 -49.12 -74.87
C LEU A 61 -65.95 -49.57 -75.67
N GLU A 62 -65.81 -49.96 -76.94
CA GLU A 62 -66.85 -50.55 -77.80
C GLU A 62 -67.25 -52.00 -77.37
N ARG A 63 -67.17 -52.28 -76.07
CA ARG A 63 -67.27 -53.65 -75.54
C ARG A 63 -68.47 -53.87 -74.63
N ALA A 64 -69.27 -52.85 -74.32
CA ALA A 64 -70.62 -53.08 -73.82
C ALA A 64 -71.47 -53.85 -74.85
N GLU A 65 -71.28 -53.52 -76.13
CA GLU A 65 -71.90 -54.22 -77.26
C GLU A 65 -71.31 -55.62 -77.46
N THR A 66 -69.98 -55.77 -77.37
CA THR A 66 -69.34 -57.09 -77.44
C THR A 66 -69.73 -57.98 -76.26
N LYS A 67 -69.88 -57.41 -75.06
CA LYS A 67 -70.39 -58.09 -73.85
C LYS A 67 -71.82 -58.60 -74.07
N ARG A 68 -72.71 -57.72 -74.57
CA ARG A 68 -74.10 -58.05 -74.90
C ARG A 68 -74.15 -59.12 -75.99
N TRP A 69 -73.35 -58.99 -77.04
CA TRP A 69 -73.24 -59.95 -78.13
C TRP A 69 -72.74 -61.32 -77.65
N LEU A 70 -71.71 -61.38 -76.81
CA LEU A 70 -71.22 -62.65 -76.25
C LEU A 70 -72.31 -63.32 -75.38
N ALA A 71 -73.06 -62.57 -74.59
CA ALA A 71 -74.15 -63.10 -73.78
C ALA A 71 -75.32 -63.63 -74.64
N GLU A 72 -75.81 -62.83 -75.59
CA GLU A 72 -76.92 -63.19 -76.48
C GLU A 72 -76.57 -64.35 -77.42
N THR A 73 -75.34 -64.33 -77.97
CA THR A 73 -74.85 -65.37 -78.88
C THR A 73 -74.62 -66.68 -78.14
N LEU A 74 -74.06 -66.65 -76.93
CA LEU A 74 -73.88 -67.86 -76.12
C LEU A 74 -75.21 -68.46 -75.67
N ASP A 75 -76.16 -67.65 -75.22
CA ASP A 75 -77.50 -68.11 -74.83
C ASP A 75 -78.20 -68.82 -76.01
N THR A 76 -78.06 -68.25 -77.22
CA THR A 76 -78.60 -68.84 -78.45
C THR A 76 -77.89 -70.14 -78.83
N LEU A 77 -76.55 -70.20 -78.77
CA LEU A 77 -75.75 -71.41 -79.04
C LEU A 77 -76.03 -72.55 -78.05
N MET A 78 -76.38 -72.22 -76.80
CA MET A 78 -76.57 -73.17 -75.71
C MET A 78 -78.04 -73.54 -75.44
N LYS A 79 -79.00 -72.95 -76.15
CA LYS A 79 -80.45 -73.12 -75.94
C LYS A 79 -80.92 -74.57 -76.07
N GLU A 80 -80.34 -75.32 -77.01
CA GLU A 80 -80.71 -76.71 -77.34
C GLU A 80 -79.66 -77.75 -76.89
N ARG A 81 -78.57 -77.32 -76.23
CA ARG A 81 -77.50 -78.18 -75.69
C ARG A 81 -77.80 -78.58 -74.25
N VAL A 82 -77.49 -79.83 -73.88
CA VAL A 82 -77.70 -80.39 -72.54
C VAL A 82 -76.40 -81.03 -72.04
N GLY A 83 -76.05 -80.83 -70.77
CA GLY A 83 -74.89 -81.50 -70.13
C GLY A 83 -73.78 -80.58 -69.65
N GLU A 84 -72.60 -81.17 -69.41
CA GLU A 84 -71.42 -80.55 -68.79
C GLU A 84 -70.81 -79.39 -69.62
N GLU A 85 -70.85 -79.50 -70.95
CA GLU A 85 -70.29 -78.50 -71.89
C GLU A 85 -70.99 -77.13 -71.80
N LYS A 86 -72.33 -77.13 -71.71
CA LYS A 86 -73.13 -75.91 -71.51
C LYS A 86 -72.80 -75.23 -70.19
N LYS A 87 -72.58 -76.01 -69.14
CA LYS A 87 -72.22 -75.52 -67.81
C LYS A 87 -70.84 -74.87 -67.83
N GLU A 88 -69.87 -75.46 -68.52
CA GLU A 88 -68.51 -74.93 -68.62
C GLU A 88 -68.42 -73.64 -69.45
N GLU A 89 -69.13 -73.55 -70.58
CA GLU A 89 -69.11 -72.34 -71.42
C GLU A 89 -69.87 -71.17 -70.77
N LEU A 90 -70.98 -71.42 -70.07
CA LEU A 90 -71.66 -70.41 -69.26
C LEU A 90 -70.75 -69.92 -68.11
N ARG A 91 -70.00 -70.83 -67.47
CA ARG A 91 -69.02 -70.48 -66.43
C ARG A 91 -67.89 -69.60 -66.97
N LYS A 92 -67.33 -69.93 -68.14
CA LYS A 92 -66.30 -69.12 -68.82
C LYS A 92 -66.80 -67.72 -69.13
N LEU A 93 -68.02 -67.60 -69.65
CA LEU A 93 -68.64 -66.30 -69.91
C LEU A 93 -68.83 -65.53 -68.60
N GLU A 94 -69.39 -66.16 -67.56
CA GLU A 94 -69.63 -65.54 -66.25
C GLU A 94 -68.34 -64.98 -65.62
N VAL A 95 -67.24 -65.74 -65.68
CA VAL A 95 -65.91 -65.28 -65.21
C VAL A 95 -65.44 -64.03 -65.95
N ILE A 96 -65.57 -63.98 -67.27
CA ILE A 96 -65.19 -62.79 -68.05
C ILE A 96 -66.13 -61.61 -67.81
N MET A 97 -67.43 -61.86 -67.66
CA MET A 97 -68.44 -60.83 -67.39
C MET A 97 -68.17 -60.14 -66.05
N GLU A 98 -67.81 -60.93 -65.04
CA GLU A 98 -67.45 -60.42 -63.73
C GLU A 98 -66.08 -59.72 -63.74
N ARG A 99 -65.07 -60.28 -64.44
CA ARG A 99 -63.78 -59.59 -64.65
C ARG A 99 -63.95 -58.23 -65.32
N HIS A 100 -64.75 -58.14 -66.38
CA HIS A 100 -65.09 -56.87 -67.04
C HIS A 100 -65.74 -55.89 -66.05
N LYS A 101 -66.75 -56.36 -65.31
CA LYS A 101 -67.50 -55.55 -64.36
C LYS A 101 -66.62 -54.99 -63.24
N MET A 102 -65.65 -55.79 -62.76
CA MET A 102 -64.66 -55.34 -61.78
C MET A 102 -63.58 -54.44 -62.39
N LEU A 103 -63.26 -54.60 -63.67
CA LEU A 103 -62.23 -53.82 -64.36
C LEU A 103 -62.70 -52.38 -64.68
N ILE A 104 -63.99 -52.18 -64.99
CA ILE A 104 -64.53 -50.84 -65.33
C ILE A 104 -64.30 -49.79 -64.22
N PRO A 105 -64.64 -50.05 -62.94
CA PRO A 105 -64.31 -49.13 -61.85
C PRO A 105 -62.81 -48.85 -61.73
N ARG A 106 -61.96 -49.87 -61.92
CA ARG A 106 -60.49 -49.72 -61.89
C ARG A 106 -59.98 -48.86 -63.03
N ILE A 107 -60.56 -48.97 -64.23
CA ILE A 107 -60.25 -48.11 -65.37
C ILE A 107 -60.62 -46.66 -65.05
N GLN A 108 -61.84 -46.41 -64.56
CA GLN A 108 -62.30 -45.07 -64.21
C GLN A 108 -61.43 -44.42 -63.13
N GLU A 109 -61.10 -45.16 -62.07
CA GLU A 109 -60.19 -44.72 -61.02
C GLU A 109 -58.79 -44.41 -61.58
N THR A 110 -58.27 -45.28 -62.44
CA THR A 110 -56.94 -45.10 -63.04
C THR A 110 -56.92 -43.91 -64.01
N LEU A 111 -57.99 -43.65 -64.77
CA LEU A 111 -58.08 -42.48 -65.67
C LEU A 111 -57.93 -41.16 -64.88
N VAL A 112 -58.60 -41.05 -63.73
CA VAL A 112 -58.49 -39.88 -62.84
C VAL A 112 -57.06 -39.76 -62.28
N LYS A 113 -56.48 -40.88 -61.80
CA LYS A 113 -55.09 -40.91 -61.30
C LYS A 113 -54.06 -40.54 -62.38
N THR A 114 -54.25 -41.01 -63.61
CA THR A 114 -53.34 -40.75 -64.74
C THR A 114 -53.26 -39.27 -65.06
N GLU A 115 -54.40 -38.56 -65.04
CA GLU A 115 -54.42 -37.13 -65.31
C GLU A 115 -53.66 -36.34 -64.24
N CYS A 116 -53.87 -36.68 -62.96
CA CYS A 116 -53.14 -36.09 -61.84
C CYS A 116 -51.63 -36.37 -61.94
N TYR A 117 -51.25 -37.63 -62.14
CA TYR A 117 -49.84 -38.03 -62.26
C TYR A 117 -49.13 -37.31 -63.40
N TRP A 118 -49.77 -37.17 -64.57
CA TRP A 118 -49.18 -36.45 -65.70
C TRP A 118 -48.91 -34.99 -65.36
N LYS A 119 -49.82 -34.30 -64.67
CA LYS A 119 -49.61 -32.92 -64.19
C LYS A 119 -48.45 -32.85 -63.20
N CYS A 120 -48.29 -33.84 -62.32
CA CYS A 120 -47.19 -33.91 -61.35
C CYS A 120 -45.83 -34.17 -62.02
N TYR A 121 -45.78 -35.03 -63.04
CA TYR A 121 -44.56 -35.24 -63.84
C TYR A 121 -44.23 -34.00 -64.69
N SER A 122 -45.22 -33.35 -65.31
CA SER A 122 -45.00 -32.09 -66.03
C SER A 122 -44.50 -30.98 -65.10
N TYR A 123 -45.03 -30.89 -63.88
CA TYR A 123 -44.51 -29.97 -62.87
C TYR A 123 -43.04 -30.27 -62.55
N GLY A 124 -42.66 -31.54 -62.42
CA GLY A 124 -41.26 -31.95 -62.23
C GLY A 124 -40.33 -31.44 -63.34
N ASP A 125 -40.74 -31.56 -64.60
CA ASP A 125 -39.97 -31.04 -65.73
C ASP A 125 -39.90 -29.49 -65.70
N ASP A 126 -41.00 -28.82 -65.34
CA ASP A 126 -41.01 -27.35 -65.21
C ASP A 126 -40.06 -26.84 -64.10
N LEU A 127 -39.74 -27.68 -63.10
CA LEU A 127 -38.82 -27.31 -62.01
C LEU A 127 -37.35 -27.33 -62.42
N ILE A 128 -36.97 -28.06 -63.47
CA ILE A 128 -35.57 -28.19 -63.91
C ILE A 128 -34.90 -26.82 -64.14
N PRO A 129 -35.44 -25.92 -65.00
CA PRO A 129 -34.84 -24.60 -65.23
C PRO A 129 -34.88 -23.70 -63.99
N ILE A 130 -35.80 -23.95 -63.05
CA ILE A 130 -35.86 -23.21 -61.78
C ILE A 130 -34.72 -23.65 -60.86
N PHE A 131 -34.48 -24.96 -60.72
CA PHE A 131 -33.35 -25.47 -59.94
C PHE A 131 -32.01 -25.04 -60.53
N GLU A 132 -31.81 -25.11 -61.86
CA GLU A 132 -30.58 -24.63 -62.50
C GLU A 132 -30.31 -23.15 -62.18
N PHE A 133 -31.35 -22.33 -62.16
CA PHE A 133 -31.24 -20.93 -61.79
C PHE A 133 -30.93 -20.73 -60.30
N ILE A 134 -31.61 -21.46 -59.40
CA ILE A 134 -31.37 -21.40 -57.96
C ILE A 134 -29.93 -21.83 -57.66
N ASP A 135 -29.46 -22.91 -58.29
CA ASP A 135 -28.10 -23.41 -58.13
C ASP A 135 -27.05 -22.41 -58.65
N ASP A 136 -27.28 -21.71 -59.77
CA ASP A 136 -26.38 -20.65 -60.24
C ASP A 136 -26.29 -19.49 -59.24
N LEU A 137 -27.42 -19.01 -58.71
CA LEU A 137 -27.43 -17.95 -57.70
C LEU A 137 -26.75 -18.39 -56.40
N ARG A 138 -27.01 -19.62 -55.97
CA ARG A 138 -26.40 -20.21 -54.79
C ARG A 138 -24.90 -20.32 -54.97
N HIS A 139 -24.44 -20.84 -56.11
CA HIS A 139 -23.02 -20.94 -56.44
C HIS A 139 -22.34 -19.57 -56.40
N ARG A 140 -22.95 -18.56 -57.02
CA ARG A 140 -22.44 -17.18 -56.96
C ARG A 140 -22.38 -16.63 -55.54
N SER A 141 -23.31 -17.02 -54.66
CA SER A 141 -23.40 -16.56 -53.27
C SER A 141 -22.43 -17.27 -52.32
N ILE A 142 -22.06 -18.53 -52.58
CA ILE A 142 -21.14 -19.29 -51.71
C ILE A 142 -19.71 -19.33 -52.23
N LYS A 143 -19.45 -18.88 -53.46
CA LYS A 143 -18.11 -18.83 -54.01
C LYS A 143 -17.20 -17.99 -53.11
N GLU A 144 -16.04 -18.56 -52.77
CA GLU A 144 -15.05 -17.90 -51.95
C GLU A 144 -14.63 -16.54 -52.53
N VAL A 145 -14.43 -15.57 -51.65
CA VAL A 145 -14.07 -14.19 -51.99
C VAL A 145 -12.89 -13.78 -51.17
N PHE A 146 -11.93 -13.15 -51.84
CA PHE A 146 -10.84 -12.45 -51.20
C PHE A 146 -10.93 -10.96 -51.49
N SER A 147 -10.69 -10.15 -50.47
CA SER A 147 -10.67 -8.70 -50.52
C SER A 147 -9.45 -8.17 -49.80
N ALA A 148 -8.58 -7.49 -50.54
CA ALA A 148 -7.30 -6.99 -50.02
C ALA A 148 -7.40 -5.60 -49.38
N ASN A 149 -8.47 -4.85 -49.65
CA ASN A 149 -8.68 -3.48 -49.19
C ASN A 149 -10.17 -3.08 -49.28
N GLN A 150 -10.48 -1.86 -48.86
CA GLN A 150 -11.85 -1.34 -48.86
C GLN A 150 -12.47 -1.26 -50.28
N GLU A 151 -11.72 -0.80 -51.28
CA GLU A 151 -12.17 -0.68 -52.67
C GLU A 151 -12.55 -2.05 -53.28
N HIS A 152 -11.71 -3.07 -53.09
CA HIS A 152 -12.03 -4.44 -53.50
C HIS A 152 -13.28 -4.97 -52.78
N THR A 153 -13.47 -4.62 -51.50
CA THR A 153 -14.65 -5.04 -50.74
C THR A 153 -15.92 -4.42 -51.33
N GLU A 154 -15.87 -3.13 -51.67
CA GLU A 154 -16.96 -2.41 -52.33
C GLU A 154 -17.34 -3.03 -53.67
N GLU A 155 -16.37 -3.38 -54.52
CA GLU A 155 -16.66 -4.09 -55.77
C GLU A 155 -17.39 -5.43 -55.54
N HIS A 156 -17.01 -6.18 -54.50
CA HIS A 156 -17.67 -7.44 -54.16
C HIS A 156 -19.08 -7.21 -53.62
N ILE A 157 -19.29 -6.13 -52.87
CA ILE A 157 -20.62 -5.67 -52.42
C ILE A 157 -21.51 -5.38 -53.64
N GLU A 158 -21.04 -4.63 -54.64
CA GLU A 158 -21.80 -4.35 -55.86
C GLU A 158 -22.13 -5.62 -56.65
N LYS A 159 -21.17 -6.55 -56.76
CA LYS A 159 -21.40 -7.86 -57.41
C LYS A 159 -22.45 -8.66 -56.66
N GLN A 160 -22.43 -8.65 -55.32
CA GLN A 160 -23.41 -9.34 -54.49
C GLN A 160 -24.80 -8.70 -54.57
N ASP A 161 -24.90 -7.37 -54.71
CA ASP A 161 -26.17 -6.68 -54.92
C ASP A 161 -26.83 -7.08 -56.23
N LYS A 162 -26.06 -7.32 -57.29
CA LYS A 162 -26.58 -7.88 -58.54
C LYS A 162 -27.17 -9.29 -58.34
N VAL A 163 -26.58 -10.10 -57.47
CA VAL A 163 -27.10 -11.43 -57.10
C VAL A 163 -28.41 -11.29 -56.31
N LEU A 164 -28.46 -10.42 -55.30
CA LEU A 164 -29.68 -10.16 -54.51
C LEU A 164 -30.82 -9.59 -55.36
N ASN A 165 -30.52 -8.68 -56.30
CA ASN A 165 -31.51 -8.19 -57.26
C ASN A 165 -32.05 -9.31 -58.15
N SER A 166 -31.19 -10.26 -58.55
CA SER A 166 -31.61 -11.43 -59.33
C SER A 166 -32.51 -12.38 -58.53
N VAL A 167 -32.19 -12.59 -57.25
CA VAL A 167 -33.05 -13.32 -56.28
C VAL A 167 -34.43 -12.63 -56.19
N GLU A 168 -34.46 -11.32 -55.97
CA GLU A 168 -35.73 -10.59 -55.80
C GLU A 168 -36.59 -10.62 -57.06
N ASN A 169 -35.97 -10.40 -58.24
CA ASN A 169 -36.66 -10.45 -59.53
C ASN A 169 -37.30 -11.80 -59.84
N LYS A 170 -36.81 -12.89 -59.25
CA LYS A 170 -37.34 -14.26 -59.46
C LYS A 170 -38.16 -14.79 -58.28
N ARG A 171 -38.19 -14.08 -57.14
CA ARG A 171 -38.94 -14.46 -55.94
C ARG A 171 -40.39 -14.83 -56.25
N ARG A 172 -41.11 -13.95 -56.95
CA ARG A 172 -42.53 -14.18 -57.29
C ARG A 172 -42.72 -15.43 -58.13
N MET A 173 -41.86 -15.65 -59.13
CA MET A 173 -41.90 -16.83 -59.98
C MET A 173 -41.73 -18.12 -59.16
N VAL A 174 -40.74 -18.18 -58.26
CA VAL A 174 -40.49 -19.36 -57.42
C VAL A 174 -41.66 -19.61 -56.46
N ILE A 175 -42.22 -18.57 -55.84
CA ILE A 175 -43.41 -18.66 -54.98
C ILE A 175 -44.63 -19.17 -55.77
N ASP A 176 -44.81 -18.73 -57.01
CA ASP A 176 -45.89 -19.20 -57.87
C ASP A 176 -45.73 -20.70 -58.22
N PHE A 177 -44.49 -21.17 -58.45
CA PHE A 177 -44.19 -22.59 -58.64
C PHE A 177 -44.44 -23.42 -57.38
N ILE A 178 -44.02 -22.92 -56.21
CA ILE A 178 -44.34 -23.54 -54.92
C ILE A 178 -45.86 -23.66 -54.74
N SER A 179 -46.60 -22.58 -55.02
CA SER A 179 -48.07 -22.54 -54.94
C SER A 179 -48.73 -23.49 -55.94
N LYS A 180 -48.17 -23.63 -57.14
CA LYS A 180 -48.61 -24.61 -58.16
C LYS A 180 -48.42 -26.04 -57.63
N GLY A 181 -47.28 -26.35 -57.03
CA GLY A 181 -47.02 -27.63 -56.38
C GLY A 181 -47.96 -27.92 -55.22
N ASP A 182 -48.16 -26.95 -54.32
CA ASP A 182 -49.08 -27.07 -53.17
C ASP A 182 -50.53 -27.31 -53.63
N ARG A 183 -50.98 -26.65 -54.70
CA ARG A 183 -52.30 -26.91 -55.31
C ARG A 183 -52.41 -28.33 -55.87
N LEU A 184 -51.39 -28.83 -56.56
CA LEU A 184 -51.39 -30.20 -57.10
C LEU A 184 -51.47 -31.25 -55.96
N MET A 185 -50.89 -30.96 -54.80
CA MET A 185 -50.97 -31.83 -53.62
C MET A 185 -52.35 -31.88 -52.96
N THR A 186 -53.28 -30.98 -53.31
CA THR A 186 -54.66 -31.04 -52.80
C THR A 186 -55.50 -32.16 -53.42
N ASP A 187 -55.08 -32.72 -54.56
CA ASP A 187 -55.76 -33.84 -55.19
C ASP A 187 -55.52 -35.13 -54.36
N PRO A 188 -56.59 -35.84 -53.92
CA PRO A 188 -56.47 -37.09 -53.18
C PRO A 188 -55.67 -38.18 -53.93
N ASN A 189 -55.57 -38.09 -55.25
CA ASN A 189 -54.84 -38.99 -56.12
C ASN A 189 -53.40 -38.53 -56.39
N CYS A 190 -52.89 -37.51 -55.69
CA CYS A 190 -51.53 -37.01 -55.88
C CYS A 190 -50.47 -38.09 -55.55
N PRO A 191 -49.45 -38.28 -56.40
CA PRO A 191 -48.35 -39.19 -56.10
C PRO A 191 -47.47 -38.68 -54.95
N LYS A 192 -46.96 -39.61 -54.12
CA LYS A 192 -46.13 -39.28 -52.94
C LYS A 192 -44.83 -38.53 -53.25
N PHE A 193 -44.25 -38.73 -54.44
CA PHE A 193 -42.98 -38.08 -54.79
C PHE A 193 -43.10 -36.56 -54.95
N LEU A 194 -44.30 -36.04 -55.27
CA LEU A 194 -44.50 -34.61 -55.51
C LEU A 194 -44.14 -33.79 -54.26
N TYR A 195 -44.49 -34.30 -53.08
CA TYR A 195 -44.12 -33.68 -51.80
C TYR A 195 -42.60 -33.42 -51.71
N GLY A 196 -41.79 -34.42 -52.09
CA GLY A 196 -40.33 -34.30 -52.10
C GLY A 196 -39.83 -33.24 -53.10
N HIS A 197 -40.48 -33.07 -54.25
CA HIS A 197 -40.10 -32.05 -55.23
C HIS A 197 -40.43 -30.63 -54.73
N VAL A 198 -41.63 -30.43 -54.16
CA VAL A 198 -42.04 -29.13 -53.60
C VAL A 198 -41.17 -28.76 -52.40
N GLN A 199 -40.89 -29.72 -51.51
CA GLN A 199 -40.04 -29.50 -50.35
C GLN A 199 -38.61 -29.12 -50.75
N LYS A 200 -38.01 -29.86 -51.69
CA LYS A 200 -36.67 -29.52 -52.23
C LYS A 200 -36.61 -28.12 -52.82
N LEU A 201 -37.67 -27.69 -53.52
CA LEU A 201 -37.72 -26.33 -54.09
C LEU A 201 -37.77 -25.26 -52.99
N LYS A 202 -38.59 -25.48 -51.94
CA LYS A 202 -38.67 -24.59 -50.77
C LYS A 202 -37.30 -24.47 -50.09
N GLU A 203 -36.69 -25.60 -49.75
CA GLU A 203 -35.39 -25.65 -49.08
C GLU A 203 -34.26 -25.03 -49.91
N ALA A 204 -34.18 -25.35 -51.22
CA ALA A 204 -33.15 -24.80 -52.09
C ALA A 204 -33.28 -23.28 -52.26
N TRP A 205 -34.52 -22.77 -52.35
CA TRP A 205 -34.77 -21.33 -52.42
C TRP A 205 -34.40 -20.63 -51.11
N GLU A 206 -34.85 -21.16 -49.97
CA GLU A 206 -34.56 -20.61 -48.64
C GLU A 206 -33.05 -20.59 -48.34
N ASP A 207 -32.33 -21.70 -48.58
CA ASP A 207 -30.87 -21.77 -48.42
C ASP A 207 -30.18 -20.73 -49.31
N THR A 208 -30.61 -20.59 -50.57
CA THR A 208 -30.00 -19.62 -51.51
C THR A 208 -30.20 -18.18 -51.05
N VAL A 209 -31.39 -17.82 -50.58
CA VAL A 209 -31.68 -16.48 -50.03
C VAL A 209 -30.83 -16.23 -48.78
N GLU A 210 -30.76 -17.21 -47.87
CA GLU A 210 -29.96 -17.12 -46.64
C GLU A 210 -28.47 -16.91 -46.96
N LYS A 211 -27.88 -17.72 -47.85
CA LYS A 211 -26.47 -17.59 -48.25
C LYS A 211 -26.19 -16.26 -48.95
N ALA A 212 -27.10 -15.79 -49.81
CA ALA A 212 -26.94 -14.51 -50.49
C ALA A 212 -26.95 -13.33 -49.51
N GLN A 213 -27.84 -13.36 -48.52
CA GLN A 213 -27.94 -12.34 -47.47
C GLN A 213 -26.74 -12.41 -46.50
N ALA A 214 -26.36 -13.61 -46.07
CA ALA A 214 -25.22 -13.82 -45.19
C ALA A 214 -23.92 -13.28 -45.81
N ARG A 215 -23.70 -13.52 -47.11
CA ARG A 215 -22.54 -12.95 -47.83
C ARG A 215 -22.59 -11.44 -47.92
N LYS A 216 -23.74 -10.85 -48.23
CA LYS A 216 -23.89 -9.38 -48.26
C LYS A 216 -23.56 -8.77 -46.90
N LYS A 217 -24.04 -9.39 -45.82
CA LYS A 217 -23.72 -8.98 -44.45
C LYS A 217 -22.21 -9.08 -44.19
N ALA A 218 -21.59 -10.23 -44.45
CA ALA A 218 -20.15 -10.42 -44.23
C ALA A 218 -19.28 -9.39 -45.00
N LEU A 219 -19.64 -9.08 -46.26
CA LEU A 219 -18.96 -8.05 -47.04
C LEU A 219 -19.17 -6.64 -46.48
N THR A 220 -20.38 -6.33 -46.00
CA THR A 220 -20.69 -5.02 -45.41
C THR A 220 -19.96 -4.83 -44.07
N ASP A 221 -19.97 -5.86 -43.22
CA ASP A 221 -19.25 -5.87 -41.94
C ASP A 221 -17.73 -5.72 -42.17
N ASN A 222 -17.19 -6.40 -43.20
CA ASN A 222 -15.79 -6.27 -43.60
C ASN A 222 -15.43 -4.85 -44.10
N PHE A 223 -16.29 -4.24 -44.92
CA PHE A 223 -16.09 -2.88 -45.41
C PHE A 223 -16.05 -1.86 -44.26
N GLN A 224 -17.02 -1.94 -43.33
CA GLN A 224 -17.05 -1.07 -42.15
C GLN A 224 -15.86 -1.30 -41.23
N SER A 225 -15.39 -2.55 -41.13
CA SER A 225 -14.21 -2.89 -40.33
C SER A 225 -12.93 -2.28 -40.89
N TRP A 226 -12.77 -2.19 -42.22
CA TRP A 226 -11.63 -1.50 -42.83
C TRP A 226 -11.58 -0.02 -42.44
N GLU A 227 -12.69 0.70 -42.64
CA GLU A 227 -12.79 2.12 -42.28
C GLU A 227 -12.53 2.34 -40.78
N THR A 228 -13.17 1.53 -39.94
CA THR A 228 -13.00 1.60 -38.49
C THR A 228 -11.57 1.29 -38.08
N PHE A 229 -10.94 0.27 -38.67
CA PHE A 229 -9.57 -0.11 -38.37
C PHE A 229 -8.60 1.05 -38.67
N GLU A 230 -8.70 1.67 -39.85
CA GLU A 230 -7.79 2.76 -40.24
C GLU A 230 -7.93 3.99 -39.34
N ILE A 231 -9.16 4.40 -39.04
CA ILE A 231 -9.45 5.52 -38.14
C ILE A 231 -8.93 5.24 -36.74
N GLN A 232 -9.26 4.07 -36.18
CA GLN A 232 -8.89 3.71 -34.82
C GLN A 232 -7.39 3.47 -34.69
N GLN A 233 -6.72 2.92 -35.71
CA GLN A 233 -5.26 2.80 -35.76
C GLN A 233 -4.60 4.17 -35.61
N GLY A 234 -5.04 5.16 -36.40
CA GLY A 234 -4.51 6.52 -36.32
C GLY A 234 -4.71 7.16 -34.95
N GLU A 235 -5.91 7.04 -34.38
CA GLU A 235 -6.20 7.59 -33.04
C GLU A 235 -5.41 6.85 -31.95
N CYS A 236 -5.24 5.53 -32.05
CA CYS A 236 -4.45 4.77 -31.09
C CYS A 236 -2.99 5.21 -31.06
N HIS A 237 -2.38 5.43 -32.22
CA HIS A 237 -1.01 5.94 -32.30
C HIS A 237 -0.88 7.32 -31.64
N LYS A 238 -1.84 8.22 -31.90
CA LYS A 238 -1.88 9.54 -31.26
C LYS A 238 -2.04 9.45 -29.74
N GLN A 239 -2.91 8.58 -29.23
CA GLN A 239 -3.06 8.36 -27.79
C GLN A 239 -1.79 7.76 -27.16
N LEU A 240 -1.12 6.85 -27.85
CA LEU A 240 0.17 6.31 -27.42
C LEU A 240 1.26 7.38 -27.37
N ASP A 241 1.33 8.28 -28.35
CA ASP A 241 2.29 9.41 -28.34
C ASP A 241 2.04 10.37 -27.17
N LEU A 242 0.77 10.61 -26.83
CA LEU A 242 0.39 11.39 -25.65
C LEU A 242 0.76 10.67 -24.34
N ALA A 243 0.54 9.35 -24.27
CA ALA A 243 0.95 8.53 -23.13
C ALA A 243 2.48 8.52 -22.96
N ASP A 244 3.25 8.45 -24.05
CA ASP A 244 4.71 8.58 -24.04
C ASP A 244 5.14 9.97 -23.50
N THR A 245 4.44 11.03 -23.90
CA THR A 245 4.68 12.39 -23.40
C THR A 245 4.43 12.48 -21.89
N GLU A 246 3.30 11.96 -21.41
CA GLU A 246 2.96 11.91 -19.99
C GLU A 246 3.97 11.08 -19.18
N TYR A 247 4.39 9.93 -19.71
CA TYR A 247 5.42 9.09 -19.11
C TYR A 247 6.72 9.86 -18.89
N ASN A 248 7.13 10.68 -19.86
CA ASN A 248 8.33 11.51 -19.77
C ASN A 248 8.22 12.65 -18.74
N LEU A 249 7.01 13.12 -18.45
CA LEU A 249 6.76 14.17 -17.45
C LEU A 249 6.85 13.65 -16.01
N ILE A 250 6.71 12.34 -15.78
CA ILE A 250 6.83 11.73 -14.44
C ILE A 250 8.27 11.88 -13.93
N LYS A 251 8.43 12.57 -12.81
CA LYS A 251 9.73 12.88 -12.20
C LYS A 251 9.62 13.00 -10.68
N LYS A 252 10.76 12.92 -10.00
CA LYS A 252 10.84 13.18 -8.55
C LYS A 252 10.53 14.65 -8.25
N ILE A 253 9.68 14.90 -7.26
CA ILE A 253 9.38 16.23 -6.73
C ILE A 253 9.65 16.19 -5.23
N PHE A 254 10.60 17.02 -4.79
CA PHE A 254 11.10 17.01 -3.40
C PHE A 254 10.27 17.86 -2.44
N ASP A 255 9.23 18.53 -2.93
CA ASP A 255 8.28 19.23 -2.07
C ASP A 255 7.28 18.23 -1.48
N LEU A 256 7.17 18.21 -0.15
CA LEU A 256 6.38 17.24 0.61
C LEU A 256 4.87 17.34 0.37
N LYS A 257 4.37 18.44 -0.22
CA LYS A 257 2.95 18.61 -0.56
C LYS A 257 2.72 18.45 -2.05
N GLN A 258 3.55 19.08 -2.89
CA GLN A 258 3.39 19.04 -4.34
C GLN A 258 3.74 17.66 -4.92
N GLY A 259 4.71 16.94 -4.34
CA GLY A 259 5.10 15.61 -4.83
C GLY A 259 3.97 14.59 -4.76
N PRO A 260 3.31 14.40 -3.59
CA PRO A 260 2.12 13.55 -3.50
C PRO A 260 0.96 14.03 -4.38
N ALA A 261 0.75 15.35 -4.51
CA ALA A 261 -0.32 15.89 -5.36
C ALA A 261 -0.09 15.62 -6.86
N ASP A 262 1.13 15.84 -7.36
CA ASP A 262 1.49 15.52 -8.74
C ASP A 262 1.37 14.01 -8.99
N TYR A 263 1.85 13.17 -8.06
CA TYR A 263 1.68 11.71 -8.16
C TYR A 263 0.21 11.31 -8.35
N GLN A 264 -0.71 11.86 -7.55
CA GLN A 264 -2.14 11.56 -7.68
C GLN A 264 -2.71 12.01 -9.04
N ASN A 265 -2.33 13.21 -9.50
CA ASN A 265 -2.74 13.70 -10.82
C ASN A 265 -2.23 12.80 -11.95
N ARG A 266 -0.97 12.36 -11.89
CA ARG A 266 -0.37 11.46 -12.88
C ARG A 266 -1.00 10.07 -12.84
N LEU A 267 -1.32 9.55 -11.65
CA LEU A 267 -2.01 8.27 -11.49
C LEU A 267 -3.39 8.29 -12.17
N GLN A 268 -4.17 9.35 -11.93
CA GLN A 268 -5.48 9.51 -12.59
C GLN A 268 -5.33 9.65 -14.10
N THR A 269 -4.37 10.47 -14.56
CA THR A 269 -4.11 10.69 -15.98
C THR A 269 -3.70 9.39 -16.68
N ALA A 270 -2.80 8.60 -16.07
CA ALA A 270 -2.36 7.31 -16.60
C ALA A 270 -3.52 6.30 -16.71
N ALA A 271 -4.45 6.29 -15.74
CA ALA A 271 -5.63 5.43 -15.79
C ALA A 271 -6.56 5.78 -16.98
N VAL A 272 -6.76 7.08 -17.24
CA VAL A 272 -7.57 7.55 -18.39
C VAL A 272 -6.94 7.12 -19.72
N TYR A 273 -5.63 7.32 -19.89
CA TYR A 273 -4.94 6.89 -21.11
C TYR A 273 -4.97 5.37 -21.28
N ARG A 274 -4.77 4.60 -20.19
CA ARG A 274 -4.85 3.13 -20.24
C ARG A 274 -6.21 2.67 -20.74
N GLN A 275 -7.29 3.14 -20.10
CA GLN A 275 -8.65 2.77 -20.48
C GLN A 275 -8.92 3.11 -21.95
N THR A 276 -8.61 4.34 -22.36
CA THR A 276 -8.84 4.82 -23.73
C THR A 276 -8.08 3.98 -24.76
N ILE A 277 -6.79 3.70 -24.51
CA ILE A 277 -5.95 2.94 -25.44
C ILE A 277 -6.40 1.46 -25.50
N GLU A 278 -6.77 0.84 -24.38
CA GLU A 278 -7.24 -0.55 -24.34
C GLU A 278 -8.59 -0.72 -25.06
N GLU A 279 -9.52 0.22 -24.91
CA GLU A 279 -10.81 0.22 -25.62
C GLU A 279 -10.61 0.37 -27.14
N ILE A 280 -9.76 1.32 -27.57
CA ILE A 280 -9.40 1.50 -28.98
C ILE A 280 -8.73 0.24 -29.54
N PHE A 281 -7.76 -0.32 -28.81
CA PHE A 281 -7.04 -1.53 -29.23
C PHE A 281 -7.95 -2.76 -29.36
N SER A 282 -8.92 -2.92 -28.46
CA SER A 282 -9.93 -3.98 -28.56
C SER A 282 -10.77 -3.83 -29.82
N THR A 283 -11.15 -2.60 -30.17
CA THR A 283 -11.87 -2.28 -31.41
C THR A 283 -11.03 -2.62 -32.64
N ILE A 284 -9.76 -2.21 -32.66
CA ILE A 284 -8.80 -2.53 -33.74
C ILE A 284 -8.67 -4.05 -33.92
N SER A 285 -8.51 -4.78 -32.82
CA SER A 285 -8.36 -6.24 -32.85
C SER A 285 -9.61 -6.92 -33.42
N THR A 286 -10.80 -6.48 -32.98
CA THR A 286 -12.08 -7.00 -33.49
C THR A 286 -12.25 -6.69 -34.99
N CYS A 287 -11.91 -5.48 -35.43
CA CYS A 287 -11.96 -5.11 -36.84
C CYS A 287 -10.98 -5.97 -37.67
N ASN A 288 -9.77 -6.20 -37.15
CA ASN A 288 -8.80 -7.10 -37.80
C ASN A 288 -9.37 -8.51 -37.93
N ASP A 289 -9.96 -9.09 -36.88
CA ASP A 289 -10.54 -10.44 -36.95
C ASP A 289 -11.59 -10.57 -38.07
N ILE A 290 -12.45 -9.55 -38.25
CA ILE A 290 -13.44 -9.51 -39.33
C ILE A 290 -12.76 -9.35 -40.70
N ILE A 291 -11.72 -8.50 -40.79
CA ILE A 291 -10.94 -8.28 -42.02
C ILE A 291 -10.29 -9.59 -42.48
N GLN A 292 -9.68 -10.32 -41.55
CA GLN A 292 -8.94 -11.57 -41.79
C GLN A 292 -9.80 -12.67 -42.42
N LEU A 293 -11.13 -12.66 -42.21
CA LEU A 293 -12.04 -13.63 -42.82
C LEU A 293 -12.08 -13.56 -44.34
N LEU A 294 -11.89 -12.37 -44.92
CA LEU A 294 -11.92 -12.16 -46.38
C LEU A 294 -10.56 -11.76 -46.94
N LEU A 295 -9.53 -11.64 -46.11
CA LEU A 295 -8.22 -11.21 -46.55
C LEU A 295 -7.48 -12.33 -47.31
N PRO A 296 -6.75 -12.05 -48.41
CA PRO A 296 -5.85 -13.01 -49.03
C PRO A 296 -4.78 -13.51 -48.05
N ASP A 297 -4.43 -14.81 -48.10
CA ASP A 297 -3.50 -15.44 -47.15
C ASP A 297 -2.12 -14.77 -47.08
N ASP A 298 -1.60 -14.28 -48.22
CA ASP A 298 -0.32 -13.57 -48.30
C ASP A 298 -0.33 -12.20 -47.60
N LYS A 299 -1.51 -11.62 -47.38
CA LYS A 299 -1.72 -10.33 -46.70
C LYS A 299 -2.07 -10.45 -45.22
N LYS A 300 -2.50 -11.63 -44.76
CA LYS A 300 -2.88 -11.87 -43.37
C LYS A 300 -1.79 -11.52 -42.36
N ALA A 301 -0.55 -11.92 -42.66
CA ALA A 301 0.60 -11.65 -41.80
C ALA A 301 0.92 -10.15 -41.68
N GLU A 302 0.83 -9.41 -42.79
CA GLU A 302 1.06 -7.96 -42.81
C GLU A 302 0.06 -7.23 -41.90
N MET A 303 -1.22 -7.57 -42.02
CA MET A 303 -2.29 -6.94 -41.25
C MET A 303 -2.19 -7.28 -39.74
N ASN A 304 -1.91 -8.54 -39.40
CA ASN A 304 -1.65 -8.92 -38.01
C ASN A 304 -0.40 -8.23 -37.43
N GLY A 305 0.61 -7.98 -38.26
CA GLY A 305 1.80 -7.21 -37.88
C GLY A 305 1.48 -5.79 -37.41
N LYS A 306 0.50 -5.11 -38.04
CA LYS A 306 0.04 -3.77 -37.61
C LYS A 306 -0.58 -3.81 -36.20
N VAL A 307 -1.40 -4.81 -35.91
CA VAL A 307 -1.99 -5.00 -34.57
C VAL A 307 -0.89 -5.28 -33.54
N GLN A 308 0.07 -6.14 -33.88
CA GLN A 308 1.19 -6.49 -33.01
C GLN A 308 2.11 -5.30 -32.72
N GLU A 309 2.32 -4.40 -33.68
CA GLU A 309 3.07 -3.15 -33.49
C GLU A 309 2.42 -2.29 -32.40
N ILE A 310 1.09 -2.06 -32.50
CA ILE A 310 0.33 -1.30 -31.50
C ILE A 310 0.42 -1.97 -30.13
N GLN A 311 0.23 -3.30 -30.08
CA GLN A 311 0.35 -4.08 -28.85
C GLN A 311 1.74 -3.91 -28.21
N THR A 312 2.80 -3.86 -29.01
CA THR A 312 4.16 -3.64 -28.51
C THR A 312 4.33 -2.23 -27.95
N ARG A 313 3.80 -1.21 -28.64
CA ARG A 313 3.82 0.19 -28.15
C ARG A 313 3.05 0.38 -26.84
N MET A 314 1.98 -0.38 -26.61
CA MET A 314 1.21 -0.35 -25.36
C MET A 314 2.04 -0.71 -24.11
N ALA A 315 3.27 -1.23 -24.25
CA ALA A 315 4.20 -1.41 -23.14
C ALA A 315 4.46 -0.12 -22.32
N VAL A 316 4.28 1.07 -22.92
CA VAL A 316 4.35 2.36 -22.20
C VAL A 316 3.39 2.42 -21.01
N LEU A 317 2.23 1.76 -21.10
CA LEU A 317 1.23 1.75 -20.02
C LEU A 317 1.77 1.03 -18.78
N GLN A 318 2.41 -0.14 -18.95
CA GLN A 318 3.02 -0.88 -17.85
C GLN A 318 4.28 -0.19 -17.32
N ASN A 319 5.07 0.43 -18.22
CA ASN A 319 6.25 1.20 -17.81
C ASN A 319 5.84 2.42 -16.98
N THR A 320 4.72 3.05 -17.30
CA THR A 320 4.13 4.15 -16.54
C THR A 320 3.76 3.71 -15.13
N ASP A 321 3.12 2.54 -14.96
CA ASP A 321 2.80 2.01 -13.63
C ASP A 321 4.05 1.82 -12.76
N LYS A 322 5.07 1.16 -13.32
CA LYS A 322 6.34 0.90 -12.61
C LYS A 322 7.02 2.21 -12.20
N LYS A 323 7.00 3.21 -13.08
CA LYS A 323 7.57 4.53 -12.79
C LYS A 323 6.77 5.27 -11.72
N LEU A 324 5.44 5.18 -11.74
CA LEU A 324 4.57 5.75 -10.70
C LEU A 324 4.75 5.04 -9.35
N GLU A 325 4.92 3.72 -9.32
CA GLU A 325 5.23 2.96 -8.11
C GLU A 325 6.55 3.45 -7.49
N TYR A 326 7.58 3.63 -8.31
CA TYR A 326 8.84 4.21 -7.88
C TYR A 326 8.69 5.64 -7.30
N ILE A 327 7.86 6.50 -7.92
CA ILE A 327 7.59 7.85 -7.39
C ILE A 327 6.81 7.81 -6.07
N ASN A 328 5.88 6.87 -5.92
CA ASN A 328 5.13 6.69 -4.67
C ASN A 328 6.06 6.26 -3.52
N ASP A 329 6.93 5.28 -3.78
CA ASP A 329 7.96 4.84 -2.83
C ASP A 329 8.87 6.01 -2.44
N PHE A 330 9.37 6.75 -3.43
CA PHE A 330 10.17 7.96 -3.21
C PHE A 330 9.46 8.98 -2.30
N ASN A 331 8.19 9.30 -2.57
CA ASN A 331 7.41 10.25 -1.77
C ASN A 331 7.25 9.77 -0.31
N LYS A 332 7.01 8.47 -0.09
CA LYS A 332 6.93 7.89 1.26
C LYS A 332 8.26 7.98 2.00
N ARG A 333 9.35 7.59 1.35
CA ARG A 333 10.71 7.65 1.91
C ARG A 333 11.10 9.08 2.27
N LEU A 334 10.80 10.05 1.40
CA LEU A 334 11.04 11.47 1.67
C LEU A 334 10.23 11.99 2.87
N ALA A 335 8.98 11.57 3.03
CA ALA A 335 8.14 11.94 4.18
C ALA A 335 8.67 11.35 5.50
N VAL A 336 9.13 10.10 5.49
CA VAL A 336 9.78 9.46 6.64
C VAL A 336 11.07 10.19 6.99
N LEU A 337 11.91 10.49 6.00
CA LEU A 337 13.15 11.23 6.19
C LEU A 337 12.89 12.61 6.80
N ASN A 338 11.84 13.31 6.36
CA ASN A 338 11.43 14.58 6.95
C ASN A 338 10.99 14.46 8.42
N THR A 339 10.23 13.40 8.73
CA THR A 339 9.76 13.12 10.10
C THR A 339 10.95 12.88 11.01
N ASN A 340 11.86 11.99 10.61
CA ASN A 340 13.09 11.68 11.35
C ASN A 340 13.97 12.92 11.55
N ALA A 341 14.15 13.75 10.52
CA ALA A 341 14.92 15.00 10.64
C ALA A 341 14.29 15.96 11.66
N THR A 342 12.95 16.06 11.68
CA THR A 342 12.21 16.91 12.64
C THR A 342 12.35 16.40 14.07
N GLU A 343 12.29 15.08 14.27
CA GLU A 343 12.49 14.45 15.58
C GLU A 343 13.92 14.66 16.10
N ILE A 344 14.93 14.56 15.23
CA ILE A 344 16.32 14.83 15.62
C ILE A 344 16.47 16.30 16.02
N GLU A 345 15.93 17.25 15.24
CA GLU A 345 15.97 18.67 15.56
C GLU A 345 15.32 18.99 16.92
N SER A 346 14.14 18.42 17.20
CA SER A 346 13.47 18.58 18.49
C SER A 346 14.33 18.03 19.63
N TRP A 347 14.89 16.83 19.44
CA TRP A 347 15.75 16.22 20.43
C TRP A 347 17.02 17.03 20.69
N LEU A 348 17.61 17.64 19.65
CA LEU A 348 18.79 18.50 19.81
C LEU A 348 18.50 19.75 20.62
N GLN A 349 17.31 20.33 20.50
CA GLN A 349 16.90 21.47 21.33
C GLN A 349 16.84 21.09 22.82
N ASP A 350 16.23 19.95 23.14
CA ASP A 350 16.14 19.48 24.52
C ASP A 350 17.49 18.99 25.05
N GLY A 351 18.27 18.30 24.21
CA GLY A 351 19.65 17.92 24.50
C GLY A 351 20.52 19.12 24.84
N ARG A 352 20.39 20.22 24.10
CA ARG A 352 21.13 21.46 24.37
C ARG A 352 20.79 22.02 25.74
N LYS A 353 19.50 22.09 26.09
CA LYS A 353 19.07 22.53 27.43
C LYS A 353 19.65 21.65 28.54
N ARG A 354 19.64 20.32 28.35
CA ARG A 354 20.24 19.39 29.33
C ARG A 354 21.73 19.63 29.53
N ILE A 355 22.48 19.91 28.47
CA ILE A 355 23.91 20.29 28.57
C ILE A 355 24.05 21.61 29.33
N ASP A 356 23.28 22.63 28.94
CA ASP A 356 23.34 23.96 29.56
C ASP A 356 23.01 23.90 31.07
N ASP A 357 22.03 23.08 31.48
CA ASP A 357 21.64 22.87 32.88
C ASP A 357 22.74 22.17 33.71
N ILE A 358 23.62 21.38 33.09
CA ILE A 358 24.77 20.76 33.78
C ILE A 358 25.91 21.77 33.93
N ILE A 359 26.21 22.52 32.87
CA ILE A 359 27.30 23.52 32.86
C ILE A 359 26.95 24.68 33.81
N LYS A 360 25.72 25.18 33.74
CA LYS A 360 25.19 26.28 34.55
C LYS A 360 23.88 25.85 35.20
N PRO A 361 23.96 25.10 36.32
CA PRO A 361 22.77 24.75 37.09
C PRO A 361 22.06 26.04 37.51
N ALA A 362 20.73 26.08 37.37
CA ALA A 362 19.95 27.16 37.95
C ALA A 362 20.16 27.22 39.48
N ASP A 363 20.03 28.41 40.05
CA ASP A 363 20.46 28.81 41.42
C ASP A 363 19.92 27.94 42.60
N SER A 364 19.14 26.88 42.35
CA SER A 364 18.59 25.97 43.36
C SER A 364 19.11 24.53 43.30
N SER A 365 19.92 24.13 42.30
CA SER A 365 20.45 22.76 42.21
C SER A 365 21.97 22.74 42.22
N THR A 366 22.56 22.38 43.36
CA THR A 366 24.00 22.25 43.49
C THR A 366 24.40 20.84 43.10
N LEU A 367 24.78 20.68 41.83
CA LEU A 367 25.30 19.41 41.33
C LEU A 367 26.75 19.25 41.78
N SER A 368 27.04 18.13 42.44
CA SER A 368 28.43 17.77 42.76
C SER A 368 29.22 17.51 41.48
N PRO A 369 30.56 17.63 41.49
CA PRO A 369 31.40 17.27 40.35
C PRO A 369 31.16 15.84 39.84
N GLU A 370 30.89 14.90 40.76
CA GLU A 370 30.58 13.50 40.43
C GLU A 370 29.24 13.37 39.68
N ASP A 371 28.22 14.11 40.11
CA ASP A 371 26.92 14.16 39.43
C ASP A 371 27.04 14.78 38.04
N LYS A 372 27.84 15.85 37.90
CA LYS A 372 28.08 16.51 36.62
C LYS A 372 28.78 15.58 35.63
N VAL A 373 29.80 14.83 36.06
CA VAL A 373 30.45 13.81 35.22
C VAL A 373 29.44 12.75 34.79
N THR A 374 28.69 12.18 35.74
CA THR A 374 27.71 11.11 35.46
C THR A 374 26.66 11.57 34.44
N LYS A 375 26.03 12.73 34.68
CA LYS A 375 25.00 13.28 33.78
C LYS A 375 25.57 13.66 32.41
N THR A 376 26.80 14.16 32.35
CA THR A 376 27.44 14.47 31.04
C THR A 376 27.74 13.19 30.27
N MET A 377 28.21 12.13 30.94
CA MET A 377 28.43 10.82 30.32
C MET A 377 27.13 10.21 29.77
N GLU A 378 26.02 10.32 30.50
CA GLU A 378 24.69 9.90 30.02
C GLU A 378 24.30 10.64 28.74
N ILE A 379 24.49 11.97 28.69
CA ILE A 379 24.22 12.77 27.48
C ILE A 379 25.14 12.38 26.33
N MET A 380 26.42 12.07 26.59
CA MET A 380 27.36 11.62 25.57
C MET A 380 26.93 10.29 24.92
N GLU A 381 26.44 9.33 25.70
CA GLU A 381 25.90 8.06 25.18
C GLU A 381 24.64 8.31 24.32
N ASP A 382 23.75 9.16 24.81
CA ASP A 382 22.55 9.63 24.12
C ASP A 382 22.88 10.30 22.77
N LEU A 383 23.88 11.19 22.75
CA LEU A 383 24.38 11.85 21.55
C LEU A 383 24.95 10.85 20.54
N GLN A 384 25.73 9.87 21.00
CA GLN A 384 26.25 8.82 20.13
C GLN A 384 25.12 8.05 19.43
N LYS A 385 24.09 7.63 20.18
CA LYS A 385 22.91 6.96 19.61
C LYS A 385 22.21 7.83 18.56
N LYS A 386 22.10 9.13 18.81
CA LYS A 386 21.49 10.09 17.86
C LYS A 386 22.38 10.37 16.64
N SER A 387 23.69 10.38 16.81
CA SER A 387 24.68 10.48 15.73
C SER A 387 24.59 9.27 14.79
N GLU A 388 24.49 8.06 15.34
CA GLU A 388 24.29 6.83 14.56
C GLU A 388 22.95 6.81 13.83
N PHE A 389 21.87 7.27 14.48
CA PHE A 389 20.56 7.39 13.84
C PHE A 389 20.58 8.42 12.69
N THR A 390 21.25 9.56 12.89
CA THR A 390 21.42 10.60 11.86
C THR A 390 22.21 10.05 10.67
N ARG A 391 23.25 9.24 10.91
CA ARG A 391 24.01 8.57 9.85
C ARG A 391 23.14 7.68 8.96
N LYS A 392 22.14 6.99 9.53
CA LYS A 392 21.17 6.22 8.72
C LYS A 392 20.35 7.12 7.81
N GLN A 393 19.98 8.32 8.27
CA GLN A 393 19.28 9.31 7.45
C GLN A 393 20.17 9.90 6.35
N GLU A 394 21.47 10.08 6.61
CA GLU A 394 22.45 10.52 5.60
C GLU A 394 22.59 9.50 4.47
N ILE A 395 22.66 8.21 4.80
CA ILE A 395 22.70 7.12 3.81
C ILE A 395 21.41 7.09 2.99
N GLU A 396 20.26 7.20 3.64
CA GLU A 396 18.95 7.26 2.98
C GLU A 396 18.86 8.46 2.02
N LYS A 397 19.35 9.63 2.46
CA LYS A 397 19.48 10.83 1.62
C LYS A 397 20.35 10.55 0.40
N GLU A 398 21.51 9.90 0.56
CA GLU A 398 22.37 9.54 -0.57
C GLU A 398 21.70 8.62 -1.57
N ASP A 399 20.79 7.74 -1.13
CA ASP A 399 20.06 6.85 -2.04
C ASP A 399 18.98 7.56 -2.86
N ILE A 400 18.14 8.39 -2.21
CA ILE A 400 16.95 8.95 -2.87
C ILE A 400 17.18 10.29 -3.58
N PHE A 401 18.25 11.03 -3.25
CA PHE A 401 18.58 12.34 -3.83
C PHE A 401 19.45 12.23 -5.10
N PRO A 402 19.48 13.28 -5.94
CA PRO A 402 20.32 13.31 -7.15
C PRO A 402 21.81 13.12 -6.81
N LYS A 403 22.53 12.37 -7.65
CA LYS A 403 23.97 12.07 -7.48
C LYS A 403 24.82 12.77 -8.54
N GLY A 404 26.08 13.04 -8.21
CA GLY A 404 27.05 13.61 -9.16
C GLY A 404 26.65 14.99 -9.67
N ASP A 405 26.79 15.20 -10.99
CA ASP A 405 26.53 16.49 -11.66
C ASP A 405 25.02 16.74 -11.96
N GLU A 406 24.12 15.88 -11.47
CA GLU A 406 22.69 16.09 -11.65
C GLU A 406 22.23 17.41 -11.01
N ARG A 407 21.42 18.18 -11.75
CA ARG A 407 20.86 19.44 -11.26
C ARG A 407 19.96 19.18 -10.06
N VAL A 408 20.45 19.52 -8.88
CA VAL A 408 19.71 19.38 -7.62
C VAL A 408 18.56 20.42 -7.56
N PRO A 409 17.29 20.00 -7.43
CA PRO A 409 16.16 20.90 -7.26
C PRO A 409 16.26 21.77 -5.99
N SER A 410 15.59 22.92 -5.96
CA SER A 410 15.70 23.85 -4.82
C SER A 410 15.27 23.23 -3.49
N ASP A 411 14.19 22.45 -3.46
CA ASP A 411 13.71 21.85 -2.22
C ASP A 411 14.60 20.70 -1.76
N ALA A 412 15.18 19.97 -2.71
CA ALA A 412 16.22 18.99 -2.41
C ALA A 412 17.44 19.66 -1.73
N LYS A 413 17.88 20.82 -2.23
CA LYS A 413 18.98 21.60 -1.61
C LYS A 413 18.65 22.03 -0.18
N LYS A 414 17.42 22.50 0.08
CA LYS A 414 16.98 22.87 1.44
C LYS A 414 17.03 21.67 2.38
N PHE A 415 16.58 20.50 1.91
CA PHE A 415 16.60 19.28 2.71
C PHE A 415 18.03 18.81 3.03
N ILE A 416 18.92 18.84 2.03
CA ILE A 416 20.34 18.52 2.22
C ILE A 416 20.96 19.47 3.26
N ALA A 417 20.78 20.78 3.09
CA ALA A 417 21.33 21.77 4.01
C ALA A 417 20.78 21.61 5.45
N ARG A 418 19.53 21.18 5.61
CA ARG A 418 18.92 20.87 6.90
C ARG A 418 19.63 19.70 7.58
N LEU A 419 19.82 18.58 6.88
CA LEU A 419 20.55 17.42 7.42
C LEU A 419 22.01 17.78 7.74
N ASP A 420 22.69 18.55 6.90
CA ASP A 420 24.05 19.01 7.18
C ASP A 420 24.12 19.88 8.45
N LYS A 421 23.10 20.70 8.69
CA LYS A 421 22.99 21.50 9.92
C LYS A 421 22.76 20.61 11.14
N ILE A 422 21.91 19.60 11.04
CA ILE A 422 21.67 18.62 12.10
C ILE A 422 22.97 17.92 12.48
N ARG A 423 23.70 17.37 11.49
CA ARG A 423 24.98 16.70 11.70
C ARG A 423 25.98 17.61 12.41
N LYS A 424 26.18 18.84 11.90
CA LYS A 424 27.07 19.82 12.54
C LYS A 424 26.67 20.14 13.98
N THR A 425 25.37 20.20 14.28
CA THR A 425 24.89 20.47 15.64
C THR A 425 25.21 19.31 16.58
N ILE A 426 25.02 18.06 16.13
CA ILE A 426 25.42 16.86 16.89
C ILE A 426 26.93 16.86 17.14
N ASP A 427 27.74 17.07 16.10
CA ASP A 427 29.20 17.04 16.21
C ASP A 427 29.70 18.10 17.21
N ASN A 428 29.16 19.32 17.15
CA ASN A 428 29.48 20.39 18.10
C ASN A 428 29.06 20.03 19.54
N MET A 429 27.86 19.47 19.74
CA MET A 429 27.40 19.07 21.07
C MET A 429 28.21 17.89 21.64
N GLU A 430 28.66 16.95 20.80
CA GLU A 430 29.55 15.87 21.20
C GLU A 430 30.92 16.40 21.66
N GLU A 431 31.50 17.35 20.91
CA GLU A 431 32.78 17.98 21.26
C GLU A 431 32.69 18.79 22.56
N GLU A 432 31.63 19.58 22.72
CA GLU A 432 31.35 20.33 23.95
C GLU A 432 31.15 19.38 25.14
N SER A 433 30.29 18.37 25.02
CA SER A 433 30.04 17.41 26.12
C SER A 433 31.31 16.66 26.53
N LYS A 434 32.16 16.27 25.58
CA LYS A 434 33.46 15.65 25.87
C LYS A 434 34.39 16.60 26.64
N THR A 435 34.42 17.87 26.22
CA THR A 435 35.25 18.90 26.85
C THR A 435 34.80 19.18 28.28
N GLU A 436 33.49 19.38 28.48
CA GLU A 436 32.89 19.62 29.80
C GLU A 436 33.05 18.41 30.74
N CYS A 437 32.83 17.18 30.23
CA CYS A 437 33.05 15.97 31.02
C CYS A 437 34.50 15.85 31.52
N ALA A 438 35.48 16.20 30.68
CA ALA A 438 36.89 16.20 31.06
C ALA A 438 37.20 17.25 32.15
N GLN A 439 36.60 18.43 32.05
CA GLN A 439 36.71 19.47 33.08
C GLN A 439 36.08 19.02 34.41
N PHE A 440 34.84 18.51 34.39
CA PHE A 440 34.18 18.01 35.61
C PHE A 440 34.93 16.83 36.24
N SER A 441 35.56 15.98 35.43
CA SER A 441 36.42 14.89 35.94
C SER A 441 37.63 15.44 36.68
N GLN A 442 38.20 16.55 36.21
CA GLN A 442 39.28 17.24 36.91
C GLN A 442 38.78 17.91 38.20
N ASP A 443 37.56 18.46 38.19
CA ASP A 443 36.92 19.05 39.37
C ASP A 443 36.75 18.05 40.52
N ILE A 444 36.50 16.77 40.23
CA ILE A 444 36.43 15.71 41.27
C ILE A 444 37.72 15.69 42.11
N LYS A 445 38.88 15.80 41.45
CA LYS A 445 40.17 15.81 42.14
C LYS A 445 40.30 17.04 43.04
N TYR A 446 40.02 18.22 42.51
CA TYR A 446 40.13 19.47 43.26
C TYR A 446 39.10 19.55 44.40
N TRP A 447 37.90 19.01 44.19
CA TRP A 447 36.86 18.89 45.21
C TRP A 447 37.26 17.96 46.34
N ALA A 448 37.93 16.85 46.03
CA ALA A 448 38.47 15.94 47.03
C ALA A 448 39.58 16.60 47.87
N GLU A 449 40.49 17.35 47.23
CA GLU A 449 41.53 18.14 47.91
C GLU A 449 40.90 19.21 48.83
N PHE A 450 39.96 20.00 48.31
CA PHE A 450 39.20 20.99 49.07
C PHE A 450 38.48 20.36 50.26
N THR A 451 37.69 19.32 50.03
CA THR A 451 36.91 18.64 51.08
C THR A 451 37.81 18.04 52.15
N THR A 452 38.97 17.51 51.77
CA THR A 452 39.97 17.00 52.72
C THR A 452 40.54 18.12 53.58
N GLY A 453 40.92 19.25 52.98
CA GLY A 453 41.40 20.42 53.71
C GLY A 453 40.35 21.00 54.66
N ILE A 454 39.08 21.10 54.24
CA ILE A 454 37.98 21.53 55.10
C ILE A 454 37.75 20.54 56.26
N LYS A 455 37.76 19.22 56.00
CA LYS A 455 37.63 18.18 57.04
C LYS A 455 38.77 18.21 58.06
N GLU A 456 39.96 18.66 57.67
CA GLU A 456 41.08 18.86 58.58
C GLU A 456 40.96 20.18 59.37
N PHE A 457 40.60 21.27 58.71
CA PHE A 457 40.57 22.61 59.29
C PHE A 457 39.36 22.84 60.22
N GLU A 458 38.16 22.39 59.83
CA GLU A 458 36.90 22.68 60.51
C GLU A 458 36.84 22.14 61.96
N PRO A 459 37.35 20.93 62.29
CA PRO A 459 37.44 20.48 63.67
C PRO A 459 38.46 21.29 64.50
N TRP A 460 39.56 21.73 63.88
CA TRP A 460 40.57 22.52 64.58
C TRP A 460 40.04 23.92 64.89
N ILE A 461 39.40 24.61 63.93
CA ILE A 461 38.89 25.97 64.15
C ILE A 461 37.80 25.99 65.23
N LYS A 462 36.94 24.96 65.30
CA LYS A 462 35.95 24.81 66.37
C LYS A 462 36.59 24.63 67.75
N ARG A 463 37.67 23.84 67.85
CA ARG A 463 38.43 23.72 69.12
C ARG A 463 39.15 25.02 69.47
N ALA A 464 39.69 25.71 68.48
CA ALA A 464 40.37 26.99 68.68
C ALA A 464 39.39 28.09 69.12
N GLU A 465 38.15 28.06 68.61
CA GLU A 465 37.05 28.92 69.05
C GLU A 465 36.66 28.64 70.50
N ILE A 466 36.53 27.36 70.90
CA ILE A 466 36.28 26.97 72.30
C ILE A 466 37.41 27.49 73.19
N ARG A 467 38.68 27.24 72.82
CA ARG A 467 39.84 27.73 73.57
C ARG A 467 39.82 29.25 73.72
N LYS A 468 39.50 29.97 72.64
CA LYS A 468 39.34 31.43 72.65
C LYS A 468 38.27 31.87 73.66
N ASN A 469 37.14 31.17 73.71
CA ASN A 469 36.04 31.47 74.64
C ASN A 469 36.37 31.08 76.10
N GLU A 470 37.20 30.06 76.32
CA GLU A 470 37.72 29.68 77.64
C GLU A 470 38.71 30.73 78.19
N GLY A 471 39.42 31.43 77.31
CA GLY A 471 40.25 32.56 77.70
C GLY A 471 41.60 32.20 78.33
N LEU A 472 42.28 33.22 78.87
CA LEU A 472 43.53 33.06 79.63
C LEU A 472 43.25 32.77 81.11
N ILE A 473 44.01 31.82 81.66
CA ILE A 473 43.96 31.48 83.09
C ILE A 473 44.86 32.44 83.87
N LYS A 474 44.44 32.80 85.08
CA LYS A 474 45.21 33.65 86.00
C LYS A 474 46.42 32.88 86.56
N PRO A 475 47.67 33.31 86.31
CA PRO A 475 48.85 32.61 86.82
C PRO A 475 49.07 32.88 88.32
N SER A 476 49.36 31.83 89.10
CA SER A 476 49.65 31.92 90.55
C SER A 476 51.15 32.02 90.87
N SER A 477 52.02 31.65 89.91
CA SER A 477 53.48 31.71 90.03
C SER A 477 54.15 32.15 88.72
N LEU A 478 55.41 32.60 88.80
CA LEU A 478 56.22 32.95 87.62
C LEU A 478 56.35 31.76 86.68
N MET A 479 56.49 30.56 87.24
CA MET A 479 56.55 29.31 86.48
C MET A 479 55.26 29.06 85.69
N GLU A 480 54.10 29.26 86.30
CA GLU A 480 52.81 29.16 85.60
C GLU A 480 52.63 30.24 84.52
N ALA A 481 53.05 31.48 84.76
CA ALA A 481 53.01 32.53 83.74
C ALA A 481 53.88 32.22 82.53
N CYS A 482 55.10 31.69 82.76
CA CYS A 482 55.98 31.21 81.68
C CYS A 482 55.34 30.05 80.91
N GLN A 483 54.66 29.13 81.59
CA GLN A 483 53.95 28.02 80.95
C GLN A 483 52.80 28.53 80.07
N ILE A 484 51.96 29.44 80.59
CA ILE A 484 50.85 30.04 79.84
C ILE A 484 51.35 30.86 78.65
N LEU A 485 52.49 31.55 78.78
CA LEU A 485 53.14 32.23 77.66
C LEU A 485 53.57 31.23 76.58
N GLY A 486 54.19 30.12 76.98
CA GLY A 486 54.57 29.04 76.08
C GLY A 486 53.35 28.46 75.35
N ASP A 487 52.29 28.15 76.09
CA ASP A 487 51.05 27.61 75.53
C ASP A 487 50.34 28.60 74.59
N SER A 488 50.41 29.90 74.87
CA SER A 488 49.86 30.97 74.01
C SER A 488 50.69 31.16 72.73
N LYS A 489 52.02 31.09 72.82
CA LYS A 489 52.91 31.11 71.65
C LYS A 489 52.69 29.89 70.77
N ASN A 490 52.62 28.70 71.36
CA ASN A 490 52.28 27.47 70.65
C ASN A 490 50.92 27.58 69.95
N PHE A 491 49.92 28.18 70.60
CA PHE A 491 48.61 28.40 69.99
C PHE A 491 48.63 29.36 68.81
N GLN A 492 49.37 30.46 68.93
CA GLN A 492 49.54 31.41 67.83
C GLN A 492 50.26 30.74 66.66
N GLU A 493 51.35 29.99 66.92
CA GLU A 493 52.07 29.23 65.89
C GLU A 493 51.16 28.18 65.23
N GLU A 494 50.33 27.47 66.00
CA GLU A 494 49.32 26.56 65.47
C GLU A 494 48.31 27.28 64.56
N CYS A 495 47.86 28.50 64.92
CA CYS A 495 46.97 29.31 64.08
C CYS A 495 47.63 29.67 62.75
N GLU A 496 48.88 30.13 62.79
CA GLU A 496 49.67 30.51 61.60
C GLU A 496 50.04 29.29 60.73
N GLN A 497 50.14 28.10 61.31
CA GLN A 497 50.34 26.85 60.57
C GLN A 497 49.04 26.36 59.93
N LYS A 498 47.93 26.34 60.67
CA LYS A 498 46.66 25.76 60.20
C LYS A 498 45.95 26.58 59.14
N ILE A 499 46.15 27.90 59.09
CA ILE A 499 45.60 28.72 58.00
C ILE A 499 46.10 28.27 56.63
N LYS A 500 47.33 27.73 56.54
CA LYS A 500 47.87 27.18 55.28
C LYS A 500 47.00 26.04 54.74
N THR A 501 46.44 25.19 55.61
CA THR A 501 45.50 24.13 55.20
C THR A 501 44.24 24.71 54.56
N LEU A 502 43.70 25.81 55.10
CA LEU A 502 42.55 26.49 54.51
C LEU A 502 42.91 27.22 53.21
N ASP A 503 44.09 27.84 53.14
CA ASP A 503 44.61 28.51 51.95
C ASP A 503 44.83 27.53 50.80
N ASP A 504 45.41 26.36 51.09
CA ASP A 504 45.60 25.27 50.13
C ASP A 504 44.25 24.71 49.65
N ALA A 505 43.28 24.52 50.57
CA ALA A 505 41.93 24.10 50.22
C ALA A 505 41.23 25.13 49.30
N ALA A 506 41.39 26.42 49.59
CA ALA A 506 40.87 27.50 48.77
C ALA A 506 41.52 27.53 47.38
N ALA A 507 42.83 27.33 47.30
CA ALA A 507 43.57 27.28 46.04
C ALA A 507 43.17 26.07 45.18
N SER A 508 42.84 24.93 45.78
CA SER A 508 42.25 23.79 45.07
C SER A 508 40.83 24.10 44.60
N ALA A 509 39.98 24.69 45.45
CA ALA A 509 38.62 25.07 45.07
C ALA A 509 38.59 26.04 43.87
N GLN A 510 39.47 27.04 43.84
CA GLN A 510 39.56 28.01 42.74
C GLN A 510 39.96 27.41 41.38
N LYS A 511 40.44 26.16 41.35
CA LYS A 511 40.73 25.45 40.09
C LYS A 511 39.51 24.71 39.53
N MET A 512 38.42 24.64 40.29
CA MET A 512 37.18 24.00 39.84
C MET A 512 36.40 24.91 38.89
N THR A 513 35.63 24.33 37.98
CA THR A 513 34.76 25.12 37.06
C THR A 513 33.68 25.89 37.80
N THR A 514 33.16 25.34 38.91
CA THR A 514 32.20 26.00 39.80
C THR A 514 32.67 25.94 41.25
N HIS A 515 32.98 27.10 41.83
CA HIS A 515 33.61 27.19 43.17
C HIS A 515 32.91 28.16 44.14
N ILE A 516 31.78 28.76 43.77
CA ILE A 516 31.08 29.80 44.57
C ILE A 516 30.75 29.30 45.99
N GLU A 517 30.25 28.08 46.12
CA GLU A 517 29.92 27.50 47.43
C GLU A 517 31.18 27.23 48.27
N ALA A 518 32.23 26.73 47.62
CA ALA A 518 33.51 26.49 48.26
C ALA A 518 34.14 27.81 48.74
N ASP A 519 34.10 28.85 47.92
CA ASP A 519 34.56 30.20 48.28
C ASP A 519 33.78 30.76 49.47
N THR A 520 32.46 30.61 49.46
CA THR A 520 31.59 31.06 50.57
C THR A 520 31.97 30.35 51.86
N LYS A 521 32.19 29.03 51.80
CA LYS A 521 32.62 28.24 52.96
C LYS A 521 34.01 28.65 53.44
N VAL A 522 34.98 28.81 52.54
CA VAL A 522 36.34 29.27 52.87
C VAL A 522 36.31 30.64 53.54
N ASN A 523 35.55 31.58 52.99
CA ASN A 523 35.45 32.94 53.52
C ASN A 523 34.91 32.93 54.95
N SER A 524 33.84 32.17 55.21
CA SER A 524 33.28 32.05 56.57
C SER A 524 34.28 31.49 57.59
N LEU A 525 35.06 30.49 57.19
CA LEU A 525 36.10 29.87 58.03
C LEU A 525 37.30 30.81 58.24
N ARG A 526 37.64 31.59 57.21
CA ARG A 526 38.75 32.57 57.27
C ARG A 526 38.39 33.75 58.17
N GLU A 527 37.16 34.23 58.13
CA GLU A 527 36.66 35.25 59.05
C GLU A 527 36.73 34.77 60.51
N LEU A 528 36.30 33.53 60.78
CA LEU A 528 36.41 32.94 62.12
C LEU A 528 37.87 32.80 62.57
N TRP A 529 38.76 32.38 61.68
CA TRP A 529 40.20 32.29 61.96
C TRP A 529 40.82 33.64 62.29
N LEU A 530 40.48 34.71 61.55
CA LEU A 530 41.02 36.04 61.82
C LEU A 530 40.71 36.49 63.26
N VAL A 531 39.48 36.26 63.72
CA VAL A 531 39.06 36.60 65.09
C VAL A 531 39.85 35.81 66.14
N ILE A 532 40.08 34.51 65.92
CA ILE A 532 40.84 33.66 66.85
C ILE A 532 42.33 34.02 66.85
N HIS A 533 42.91 34.27 65.68
CA HIS A 533 44.31 34.62 65.53
C HIS A 533 44.64 35.95 66.19
N GLU A 534 43.80 36.98 66.03
CA GLU A 534 43.99 38.26 66.72
C GLU A 534 43.93 38.11 68.25
N ALA A 535 43.01 37.29 68.76
CA ALA A 535 42.96 36.96 70.19
C ALA A 535 44.26 36.27 70.66
N SER A 536 44.81 35.33 69.87
CA SER A 536 46.07 34.66 70.21
C SER A 536 47.27 35.61 70.26
N LYS A 537 47.36 36.59 69.35
CA LYS A 537 48.42 37.62 69.37
C LYS A 537 48.32 38.50 70.60
N GLU A 538 47.10 38.91 70.95
CA GLU A 538 46.86 39.70 72.14
C GLU A 538 47.29 38.94 73.40
N TRP A 539 46.96 37.65 73.50
CA TRP A 539 47.38 36.80 74.60
C TRP A 539 48.90 36.69 74.72
N VAL A 540 49.61 36.46 73.61
CA VAL A 540 51.08 36.40 73.60
C VAL A 540 51.68 37.74 74.03
N SER A 541 51.18 38.87 73.52
CA SER A 541 51.67 40.20 73.88
C SER A 541 51.50 40.50 75.38
N ARG A 542 50.31 40.22 75.93
CA ARG A 542 50.00 40.46 77.34
C ARG A 542 50.79 39.54 78.26
N MET A 543 50.84 38.24 77.96
CA MET A 543 51.57 37.28 78.78
C MET A 543 53.08 37.49 78.69
N THR A 544 53.61 37.96 77.55
CA THR A 544 55.02 38.39 77.45
C THR A 544 55.29 39.55 78.39
N THR A 545 54.44 40.58 78.36
CA THR A 545 54.56 41.75 79.25
C THR A 545 54.49 41.34 80.73
N LEU A 546 53.57 40.44 81.09
CA LEU A 546 53.44 39.93 82.46
C LEU A 546 54.66 39.12 82.92
N VAL A 547 55.15 38.19 82.09
CA VAL A 547 56.35 37.39 82.39
C VAL A 547 57.59 38.27 82.50
N GLU A 548 57.75 39.28 81.65
CA GLU A 548 58.84 40.26 81.76
C GLU A 548 58.77 41.07 83.05
N CYS A 549 57.58 41.56 83.41
CA CYS A 549 57.35 42.26 84.69
C CYS A 549 57.69 41.36 85.88
N TRP A 550 57.29 40.09 85.82
CA TRP A 550 57.49 39.12 86.89
C TRP A 550 58.97 38.69 86.99
N ASN A 551 59.68 38.52 85.88
CA ASN A 551 61.13 38.27 85.86
C ASN A 551 61.93 39.47 86.41
N LYS A 552 61.54 40.71 86.08
CA LYS A 552 62.15 41.92 86.67
C LYS A 552 61.93 41.98 88.18
N LEU A 553 60.72 41.65 88.63
CA LEU A 553 60.40 41.57 90.05
C LEU A 553 61.24 40.48 90.76
N ASP A 554 61.32 39.28 90.19
CA ASP A 554 62.09 38.16 90.75
C ASP A 554 63.59 38.46 90.80
N GLY A 555 64.13 39.06 89.73
CA GLY A 555 65.50 39.58 89.69
C GLY A 555 65.77 40.60 90.79
N ASN A 556 64.88 41.59 90.98
CA ASN A 556 65.00 42.60 92.02
C ASN A 556 64.83 42.02 93.44
N VAL A 557 63.96 41.02 93.64
CA VAL A 557 63.83 40.29 94.92
C VAL A 557 65.11 39.49 95.21
N GLY A 558 65.69 38.85 94.20
CA GLY A 558 66.98 38.15 94.29
C GLY A 558 68.12 39.10 94.64
N GLU A 559 68.20 40.26 93.99
CA GLU A 559 69.16 41.33 94.32
C GLU A 559 68.97 41.82 95.77
N LEU A 560 67.74 42.14 96.19
CA LEU A 560 67.44 42.57 97.56
C LEU A 560 67.80 41.49 98.59
N SER A 561 67.48 40.22 98.31
CA SER A 561 67.81 39.08 99.16
C SER A 561 69.32 38.84 99.25
N SER A 562 70.07 39.09 98.17
CA SER A 562 71.53 39.06 98.17
C SER A 562 72.14 40.18 99.02
N TRP A 563 71.54 41.39 99.00
CA TRP A 563 71.95 42.53 99.83
C TRP A 563 71.64 42.29 101.31
N VAL A 564 70.49 41.70 101.64
CA VAL A 564 70.13 41.33 103.02
C VAL A 564 71.02 40.20 103.54
N SER A 565 71.32 39.19 102.72
CA SER A 565 72.18 38.06 103.12
C SER A 565 73.66 38.44 103.26
N THR A 566 74.12 39.49 102.56
CA THR A 566 75.47 40.07 102.74
C THR A 566 75.58 40.98 103.96
N SER A 567 74.45 41.43 104.54
CA SER A 567 74.45 42.30 105.73
C SER A 567 74.74 41.58 107.05
N ASP A 568 74.64 40.24 107.09
CA ASP A 568 74.65 39.47 108.34
C ASP A 568 75.87 38.53 108.49
N SER A 569 76.95 38.74 107.74
CA SER A 569 78.16 37.91 107.85
C SER A 569 79.46 38.71 107.70
N THR A 570 79.92 39.20 108.86
CA THR A 570 81.31 39.53 109.24
C THR A 570 82.07 40.58 108.39
N ALA A 571 81.90 41.86 108.71
CA ALA A 571 82.95 42.88 108.52
C ALA A 571 82.82 44.05 109.52
N PRO A 572 83.94 44.68 109.96
CA PRO A 572 84.05 45.48 111.19
C PRO A 572 83.62 46.95 111.03
N GLU A 573 83.31 47.57 112.17
CA GLU A 573 82.77 48.93 112.37
C GLU A 573 83.37 50.03 111.49
N GLY A 574 82.50 50.68 110.71
CA GLY A 574 82.75 51.93 109.97
C GLY A 574 82.66 51.74 108.46
N GLU A 575 81.52 52.11 107.87
CA GLU A 575 81.17 52.06 106.43
C GLU A 575 80.64 50.71 105.86
N SER A 576 79.75 50.06 106.60
CA SER A 576 78.81 49.08 106.04
C SER A 576 77.36 49.46 106.37
N GLU A 577 77.01 50.71 106.10
CA GLU A 577 75.60 51.03 105.87
C GLU A 577 75.29 50.67 104.42
N ILE A 578 74.68 49.50 104.20
CA ILE A 578 73.67 49.46 103.16
C ILE A 578 72.63 50.48 103.60
N SER A 579 72.76 51.70 103.08
CA SER A 579 72.00 52.85 103.56
C SER A 579 70.52 52.47 103.56
N ILE A 580 69.83 52.68 104.68
CA ILE A 580 68.40 52.39 104.82
C ILE A 580 67.61 53.04 103.68
N GLU A 581 68.05 54.21 103.22
CA GLU A 581 67.49 54.92 102.06
C GLU A 581 67.60 54.12 100.75
N LYS A 582 68.65 53.32 100.55
CA LYS A 582 68.84 52.48 99.36
C LYS A 582 68.00 51.20 99.43
N LEU A 583 67.86 50.60 100.62
CA LEU A 583 66.93 49.49 100.88
C LEU A 583 65.47 49.93 100.79
N GLU A 584 65.12 51.10 101.33
CA GLU A 584 63.80 51.71 101.20
C GLU A 584 63.50 52.09 99.75
N GLY A 585 64.47 52.62 99.01
CA GLY A 585 64.35 52.91 97.58
C GLY A 585 64.05 51.65 96.76
N GLN A 586 64.77 50.56 96.99
CA GLN A 586 64.51 49.26 96.35
C GLN A 586 63.19 48.63 96.81
N LEU A 587 62.83 48.74 98.10
CA LEU A 587 61.56 48.25 98.63
C LEU A 587 60.38 49.02 98.02
N ASN A 588 60.53 50.33 97.79
CA ASN A 588 59.51 51.15 97.15
C ASN A 588 59.40 50.82 95.65
N GLN A 589 60.52 50.54 94.99
CA GLN A 589 60.55 50.05 93.61
C GLN A 589 59.91 48.65 93.48
N LEU A 590 60.16 47.75 94.42
CA LEU A 590 59.50 46.44 94.55
C LEU A 590 57.99 46.59 94.78
N LYS A 591 57.56 47.53 95.63
CA LYS A 591 56.12 47.83 95.83
C LYS A 591 55.45 48.32 94.55
N ILE A 592 56.10 49.20 93.78
CA ILE A 592 55.60 49.69 92.49
C ILE A 592 55.51 48.54 91.48
N MET A 593 56.56 47.73 91.34
CA MET A 593 56.57 46.57 90.43
C MET A 593 55.57 45.48 90.85
N PHE A 594 55.35 45.30 92.16
CA PHE A 594 54.32 44.38 92.66
C PHE A 594 52.92 44.89 92.34
N ALA A 595 52.68 46.19 92.48
CA ALA A 595 51.41 46.82 92.08
C ALA A 595 51.18 46.76 90.57
N GLU A 596 52.23 46.96 89.76
CA GLU A 596 52.19 46.82 88.30
C GLU A 596 51.92 45.37 87.87
N LYS A 597 52.61 44.40 88.46
CA LYS A 597 52.33 42.96 88.29
C LYS A 597 50.89 42.63 88.68
N GLN A 598 50.43 43.10 89.83
CA GLN A 598 49.09 42.80 90.32
C GLN A 598 48.02 43.39 89.40
N LYS A 599 48.23 44.60 88.89
CA LYS A 599 47.39 45.21 87.86
C LYS A 599 47.38 44.40 86.57
N LEU A 600 48.55 43.98 86.05
CA LEU A 600 48.63 43.14 84.85
C LEU A 600 47.94 41.78 85.03
N VAL A 601 47.99 41.22 86.23
CA VAL A 601 47.30 39.96 86.61
C VAL A 601 45.78 40.16 86.77
N GLU A 602 45.34 41.33 87.22
CA GLU A 602 43.92 41.72 87.30
C GLU A 602 43.35 42.02 85.90
N ASP A 603 44.14 42.67 85.02
CA ASP A 603 43.75 42.98 83.63
C ASP A 603 43.56 41.71 82.77
N LEU A 604 44.03 40.54 83.23
CA LEU A 604 43.75 39.24 82.61
C LEU A 604 42.31 38.75 82.90
N GLU A 605 41.61 39.27 83.91
CA GLU A 605 40.24 38.87 84.23
C GLU A 605 39.25 39.22 83.11
N ALA A 606 39.54 40.26 82.32
CA ALA A 606 38.78 40.61 81.12
C ALA A 606 38.91 39.58 79.98
N TYR A 607 39.80 38.59 80.12
CA TYR A 607 40.12 37.57 79.13
C TYR A 607 39.98 36.15 79.67
N GLY A 608 39.46 35.96 80.89
CA GLY A 608 39.07 34.64 81.39
C GLY A 608 37.78 34.13 80.74
N PRO A 609 37.27 32.95 81.13
CA PRO A 609 36.06 32.40 80.52
C PRO A 609 34.91 33.39 80.69
N GLU A 610 34.27 33.79 79.59
CA GLU A 610 33.06 34.60 79.67
C GLU A 610 32.03 33.83 80.53
N ASN A 611 31.63 34.45 81.63
CA ASN A 611 30.66 33.87 82.54
C ASN A 611 29.32 33.77 81.78
N VAL A 612 28.99 32.57 81.29
CA VAL A 612 27.70 32.24 80.67
C VAL A 612 26.62 32.32 81.75
N SER A 613 26.21 33.53 82.09
CA SER A 613 25.09 33.82 82.98
C SER A 613 24.58 35.25 82.77
N ASN A 614 24.23 35.58 81.52
CA ASN A 614 23.05 36.39 81.15
C ASN A 614 23.11 36.78 79.67
N LYS A 615 22.37 36.07 78.82
CA LYS A 615 21.63 36.59 77.66
C LYS A 615 20.92 35.46 76.91
N GLU A 616 19.86 34.94 77.51
CA GLU A 616 18.67 34.57 76.72
C GLU A 616 17.71 35.77 76.80
N SER A 617 17.77 36.63 75.80
CA SER A 617 16.66 37.48 75.32
C SER A 617 17.18 38.42 74.24
N ALA A 618 17.19 37.90 73.01
CA ALA A 618 16.87 38.63 71.76
C ALA A 618 17.35 37.77 70.59
N SER A 619 16.63 36.68 70.31
CA SER A 619 16.61 36.14 68.95
C SER A 619 15.38 36.66 68.23
N SER A 620 15.58 36.91 66.94
CA SER A 620 14.60 37.07 65.86
C SER A 620 14.08 38.47 65.52
N GLY A 621 14.40 38.86 64.29
CA GLY A 621 14.01 40.05 63.54
C GLY A 621 15.20 40.42 62.67
N ILE A 622 15.23 40.27 61.33
CA ILE A 622 14.25 40.25 60.23
C ILE A 622 14.99 39.50 59.09
N GLY A 623 14.44 38.79 58.11
CA GLY A 623 13.09 38.57 57.62
C GLY A 623 13.25 37.97 56.21
N ASN A 624 12.48 36.93 55.93
CA ASN A 624 12.28 36.40 54.58
C ASN A 624 10.94 36.95 54.08
N SER A 625 10.96 37.64 52.94
CA SER A 625 9.85 37.73 51.97
C SER A 625 9.65 36.33 51.34
N ASP A 626 8.48 35.79 51.04
CA ASP A 626 7.25 36.37 50.50
C ASP A 626 6.03 35.53 50.91
N SER A 627 4.87 36.19 51.06
CA SER A 627 3.61 35.91 50.33
C SER A 627 2.37 36.33 51.12
N ASN A 628 1.74 37.41 50.63
CA ASN A 628 0.33 37.72 50.87
C ASN A 628 -0.51 36.86 49.91
N ASN A 629 -1.52 36.15 50.40
CA ASN A 629 -2.91 36.67 50.31
C ASN A 629 -3.90 35.79 51.11
N PRO A 630 -4.97 36.36 51.71
CA PRO A 630 -5.88 35.66 52.62
C PRO A 630 -7.25 35.36 51.99
N ASN A 631 -7.96 34.35 52.53
CA ASN A 631 -9.27 34.59 53.14
C ASN A 631 -9.81 33.38 53.93
N ASP A 632 -10.12 33.66 55.19
CA ASP A 632 -11.36 33.38 55.92
C ASP A 632 -11.95 31.97 56.05
N LYS A 633 -11.89 31.52 57.32
CA LYS A 633 -13.00 31.25 58.26
C LYS A 633 -13.67 29.88 58.35
N GLU A 634 -13.72 29.48 59.64
CA GLU A 634 -14.80 28.82 60.40
C GLU A 634 -14.97 27.29 60.29
N GLY A 635 -15.12 26.68 61.48
CA GLY A 635 -16.08 25.58 61.66
C GLY A 635 -15.54 24.24 62.15
N GLU A 636 -15.41 24.13 63.48
CA GLU A 636 -15.77 22.99 64.35
C GLU A 636 -15.89 21.53 63.84
N GLU A 637 -15.22 20.68 64.63
CA GLU A 637 -15.69 19.42 65.23
C GLU A 637 -15.83 18.09 64.45
N ALA A 638 -15.44 17.07 65.23
CA ALA A 638 -15.91 15.69 65.28
C ALA A 638 -15.12 14.58 64.53
N LYS A 639 -14.46 13.78 65.38
CA LYS A 639 -14.21 12.34 65.28
C LYS A 639 -15.20 11.58 64.36
N MET A 640 -14.69 10.67 63.53
CA MET A 640 -14.79 9.23 63.78
C MET A 640 -14.05 8.40 62.73
N VAL A 641 -13.63 7.24 63.23
CA VAL A 641 -13.09 6.03 62.59
C VAL A 641 -14.01 5.51 61.48
N GLU A 642 -13.46 5.04 60.35
CA GLU A 642 -13.72 3.67 59.84
C GLU A 642 -12.90 3.31 58.60
N GLU A 643 -12.75 2.00 58.47
CA GLU A 643 -11.94 1.23 57.53
C GLU A 643 -12.41 1.30 56.07
N SER A 644 -11.50 0.82 55.22
CA SER A 644 -11.79 -0.20 54.20
C SER A 644 -11.83 0.25 52.73
N SER A 645 -11.12 -0.57 51.95
CA SER A 645 -11.42 -0.97 50.57
C SER A 645 -10.89 -0.11 49.42
N ALA A 646 -9.81 -0.63 48.83
CA ALA A 646 -9.60 -0.78 47.38
C ALA A 646 -10.89 -1.31 46.67
N PRO A 647 -11.04 -1.31 45.32
CA PRO A 647 -9.97 -1.34 44.32
C PRO A 647 -10.20 -0.56 43.00
N GLN A 648 -9.12 -0.53 42.20
CA GLN A 648 -9.05 -0.62 40.72
C GLN A 648 -10.10 0.10 39.85
N GLU A 649 -9.61 0.99 38.99
CA GLU A 649 -9.34 0.70 37.56
C GLU A 649 -8.11 1.48 37.08
#